data_AF-A0A9E3KUN1-F1
#
_entry.id   AF-A0A9E3KUN1-F1
#
_cell.length_a   1.000
_cell.length_b   1.000
_cell.length_c   1.000
_cell.angle_alpha   90.00
_cell.angle_beta   90.00
_cell.angle_gamma   90.00
#
_symmetry.space_group_name_H-M   'P 1'
#
loop_
_entity.id
_entity.type
_entity.pdbx_description
1 polymer ?
#
loop_
_entity_poly.entity_id
_entity_poly.type
_entity_poly.pdbx_seq_one_letter_code
_entity_poly.pdbx_strand_id
1 'polypeptide(L)'
;MPEPNAINPSISVELNDILVKGLELDSDKRYQSISKFLYDLTSVSVNEEKDHALTDGQIKYCRVINQFINDEETNVLILTGAVNTGKTTLIKKVLTSNNEPNIVFKLLAAGSRIAEQLMYNSGLEAYSLYRHIYNFNNSTNSNGEDEDNIDLDRSEVSESDIKQARYTIKNNADGERVIYVIEEAQLLSDSFSENELFIFGSGQLLNDLIQFIDIKNHPNRKLIIVGDDKKISRGSNEESALSKTHLTNTYQLTTKVLELDEIILTEQQKNILGCIKEIGLSISQSNFNNLSLKEDGFSIFKISREEFADCYKRLDSLNQSIFLSYSNKHAFDANAAIRRDILNRNSILEKGDLVSFNNTVPTSGALTSLFPTQIYKGEIVEILSVDDQEIIPVYLKGKPVVNLMFRKVKVFIPRYQKEEQVTILENYLRQEKDISKEERLGLLLHARNNFRQLSGKFKVNKQEFTNYLKTDPYYNSALVKYAYSMTCHKANGSKWKYVFINCETEKARDNEEYFRWLYTALSCAKSRVYLISYSDISPYIKLEWKDRLESYDQFEKARINIFNVKLDISIPQQVLADVEKLKFPVQFPALQIFWYLISSKLTPYKIDVKKIEHHSYQELYTFGDEAGQIAKIRFYYNGEGKITRHLLYPKNDFSERIIKILESGNFAIDTNFPQGFLKELYRHFNELLTKEGIQVVSVEHESFQERYIITRDIEFLQLSIYYNSEGFITTILPVRFNSHTLYQKVKNLVESNLRFGNA
;
A
#
# COMPACT_ATOMS: atom_id res chain seq x y z
N MET A 1 -12.86 -35.56 32.08
CA MET A 1 -11.40 -35.45 32.10
C MET A 1 -10.88 -36.46 31.09
N PRO A 2 -10.24 -36.05 29.98
CA PRO A 2 -9.49 -36.99 29.17
C PRO A 2 -8.14 -37.27 29.86
N GLU A 3 -7.69 -38.53 29.80
CA GLU A 3 -6.44 -39.00 30.39
C GLU A 3 -5.21 -38.33 29.73
N PRO A 4 -4.12 -38.11 30.48
CA PRO A 4 -2.87 -37.64 29.92
C PRO A 4 -2.24 -38.76 29.09
N ASN A 5 -2.07 -38.53 27.78
CA ASN A 5 -1.35 -39.43 26.89
C ASN A 5 0.05 -39.71 27.47
N ALA A 6 0.35 -41.00 27.68
CA ALA A 6 1.64 -41.46 28.15
C ALA A 6 2.75 -41.05 27.18
N ILE A 7 3.72 -40.28 27.67
CA ILE A 7 4.93 -39.92 26.94
C ILE A 7 5.66 -41.23 26.58
N ASN A 8 5.97 -41.42 25.30
CA ASN A 8 6.68 -42.59 24.81
C ASN A 8 8.01 -42.76 25.59
N PRO A 9 8.24 -43.89 26.28
CA PRO A 9 9.42 -44.07 27.13
C PRO A 9 10.75 -43.94 26.37
N SER A 10 10.78 -44.19 25.06
CA SER A 10 11.95 -43.96 24.21
C SER A 10 12.35 -42.48 24.14
N ILE A 11 11.36 -41.57 24.12
CA ILE A 11 11.56 -40.12 24.09
C ILE A 11 12.14 -39.64 25.43
N SER A 12 11.77 -40.28 26.55
CA SER A 12 12.29 -39.92 27.88
C SER A 12 13.76 -40.27 28.10
N VAL A 13 14.25 -41.33 27.46
CA VAL A 13 15.66 -41.74 27.52
C VAL A 13 16.51 -40.85 26.61
N GLU A 14 16.04 -40.55 25.39
CA GLU A 14 16.72 -39.57 24.50
C GLU A 14 16.74 -38.16 25.11
N LEU A 15 15.66 -37.73 25.77
CA LEU A 15 15.60 -36.47 26.52
C LEU A 15 16.66 -36.38 27.61
N ASN A 16 16.84 -37.46 28.39
CA ASN A 16 17.82 -37.50 29.47
C ASN A 16 19.26 -37.46 28.93
N ASP A 17 19.60 -38.24 27.91
CA ASP A 17 20.93 -38.25 27.32
C ASP A 17 21.31 -36.91 26.66
N ILE A 18 20.31 -36.22 26.09
CA ILE A 18 20.51 -34.90 25.47
C ILE A 18 20.59 -33.80 26.53
N LEU A 19 19.82 -33.87 27.62
CA LEU A 19 19.95 -32.93 28.75
C LEU A 19 21.34 -33.04 29.38
N VAL A 20 21.85 -34.26 29.56
CA VAL A 20 23.21 -34.50 30.06
C VAL A 20 24.26 -33.94 29.09
N LYS A 21 24.15 -34.21 27.78
CA LYS A 21 25.06 -33.62 26.77
C LYS A 21 24.93 -32.10 26.65
N GLY A 22 23.74 -31.53 26.84
CA GLY A 22 23.50 -30.09 26.85
C GLY A 22 24.16 -29.39 28.03
N LEU A 23 24.17 -30.04 29.20
CA LEU A 23 24.88 -29.55 30.39
C LEU A 23 26.41 -29.54 30.20
N GLU A 24 26.95 -30.38 29.32
CA GLU A 24 28.38 -30.46 28.98
C GLU A 24 28.83 -29.43 27.92
N LEU A 25 27.90 -28.78 27.20
CA LEU A 25 28.20 -27.76 26.19
C LEU A 25 28.40 -26.37 26.80
N ASP A 26 29.28 -25.55 26.20
CA ASP A 26 29.52 -24.16 26.61
C ASP A 26 28.27 -23.26 26.42
N SER A 27 28.15 -22.17 27.19
CA SER A 27 26.87 -21.45 27.41
C SER A 27 26.13 -21.01 26.14
N ASP A 28 26.88 -20.63 25.11
CA ASP A 28 26.30 -20.09 23.85
C ASP A 28 25.74 -21.18 22.92
N LYS A 29 26.25 -22.42 23.01
CA LYS A 29 25.78 -23.56 22.18
C LYS A 29 24.67 -24.36 22.85
N ARG A 30 24.58 -24.29 24.19
CA ARG A 30 23.56 -24.95 25.01
C ARG A 30 22.14 -24.49 24.66
N TYR A 31 21.97 -23.19 24.37
CA TYR A 31 20.70 -22.58 23.99
C TYR A 31 20.19 -23.07 22.62
N GLN A 32 21.07 -23.18 21.63
CA GLN A 32 20.72 -23.53 20.24
C GLN A 32 20.23 -24.98 20.12
N SER A 33 20.90 -25.93 20.76
CA SER A 33 20.55 -27.35 20.65
C SER A 33 19.26 -27.72 21.39
N ILE A 34 19.00 -27.10 22.55
CA ILE A 34 17.81 -27.39 23.36
C ILE A 34 16.56 -26.68 22.80
N SER A 35 16.71 -25.44 22.31
CA SER A 35 15.60 -24.71 21.68
C SER A 35 15.10 -25.39 20.42
N LYS A 36 16.01 -25.91 19.59
CA LYS A 36 15.68 -26.69 18.38
C LYS A 36 14.88 -27.95 18.72
N PHE A 37 15.29 -28.68 19.76
CA PHE A 37 14.61 -29.92 20.15
C PHE A 37 13.24 -29.70 20.82
N LEU A 38 13.08 -28.64 21.63
CA LEU A 38 11.77 -28.26 22.18
C LEU A 38 10.81 -27.80 21.08
N TYR A 39 11.33 -27.16 20.03
CA TYR A 39 10.59 -26.83 18.82
C TYR A 39 10.15 -28.10 18.07
N ASP A 40 11.06 -29.06 17.87
CA ASP A 40 10.76 -30.34 17.22
C ASP A 40 9.74 -31.18 18.02
N LEU A 41 9.78 -31.14 19.36
CA LEU A 41 8.80 -31.82 20.24
C LEU A 41 7.42 -31.16 20.25
N THR A 42 7.34 -29.84 20.12
CA THR A 42 6.06 -29.10 20.15
C THR A 42 5.39 -28.99 18.78
N SER A 43 6.16 -29.12 17.70
CA SER A 43 5.68 -29.09 16.32
C SER A 43 5.01 -30.40 15.85
N VAL A 44 5.07 -31.48 16.63
CA VAL A 44 4.35 -32.75 16.35
C VAL A 44 2.82 -32.61 16.48
N SER A 45 2.30 -31.47 16.98
CA SER A 45 0.84 -31.30 17.18
C SER A 45 0.22 -30.00 16.65
N VAL A 46 0.95 -29.21 15.85
CA VAL A 46 0.40 -27.97 15.27
C VAL A 46 0.45 -28.02 13.75
N ASN A 47 -0.72 -28.34 13.17
CA ASN A 47 -1.08 -28.24 11.75
C ASN A 47 -0.17 -28.99 10.76
N GLU A 48 -0.66 -30.15 10.32
CA GLU A 48 -0.39 -30.65 8.97
C GLU A 48 -0.92 -29.62 7.93
N GLU A 49 -0.21 -28.51 7.72
CA GLU A 49 -0.26 -27.88 6.40
C GLU A 49 0.38 -28.89 5.44
N LYS A 50 -0.46 -29.56 4.65
CA LYS A 50 -0.02 -30.39 3.53
C LYS A 50 1.06 -29.62 2.78
N ASP A 51 2.26 -30.19 2.70
CA ASP A 51 3.38 -29.67 1.93
C ASP A 51 2.89 -29.53 0.48
N HIS A 52 2.40 -28.34 0.12
CA HIS A 52 1.83 -28.11 -1.20
C HIS A 52 2.97 -28.27 -2.21
N ALA A 53 2.75 -29.11 -3.24
CA ALA A 53 3.70 -29.26 -4.32
C ALA A 53 3.98 -27.87 -4.93
N LEU A 54 5.27 -27.54 -5.07
CA LEU A 54 5.69 -26.29 -5.70
C LEU A 54 5.14 -26.21 -7.13
N THR A 55 4.74 -25.01 -7.56
CA THR A 55 4.40 -24.78 -8.97
C THR A 55 5.63 -24.96 -9.87
N ASP A 56 5.44 -25.21 -11.17
CA ASP A 56 6.55 -25.28 -12.13
C ASP A 56 7.39 -24.00 -12.12
N GLY A 57 6.75 -22.85 -11.93
CA GLY A 57 7.40 -21.55 -11.72
C GLY A 57 8.29 -21.56 -10.48
N GLN A 58 7.77 -22.00 -9.33
CA GLN A 58 8.54 -22.12 -8.10
C GLN A 58 9.71 -23.10 -8.21
N ILE A 59 9.58 -24.21 -8.93
CA ILE A 59 10.69 -25.13 -9.19
C ILE A 59 11.78 -24.44 -10.01
N LYS A 60 11.41 -23.65 -11.03
CA LYS A 60 12.35 -22.82 -11.79
C LYS A 60 13.04 -21.79 -10.89
N TYR A 61 12.30 -21.12 -10.00
CA TYR A 61 12.87 -20.16 -9.06
C TYR A 61 13.84 -20.78 -8.07
N CYS A 62 13.55 -21.98 -7.53
CA CYS A 62 14.50 -22.76 -6.72
C CYS A 62 15.83 -22.97 -7.44
N ARG A 63 15.81 -23.32 -8.74
CA ARG A 63 17.03 -23.48 -9.53
C ARG A 63 17.82 -22.17 -9.64
N VAL A 64 17.13 -21.05 -9.87
CA VAL A 64 17.79 -19.73 -9.96
C VAL A 64 18.40 -19.32 -8.63
N ILE A 65 17.73 -19.57 -7.51
CA ILE A 65 18.27 -19.30 -6.17
C ILE A 65 19.48 -20.18 -5.89
N ASN A 66 19.42 -21.47 -6.20
CA ASN A 66 20.57 -22.38 -6.05
C ASN A 66 21.76 -22.01 -6.94
N GLN A 67 21.51 -21.53 -8.16
CA GLN A 67 22.55 -20.97 -9.01
C GLN A 67 23.18 -19.73 -8.37
N PHE A 68 22.38 -18.81 -7.84
CA PHE A 68 22.87 -17.62 -7.14
C PHE A 68 23.72 -18.00 -5.91
N ILE A 69 23.31 -18.99 -5.12
CA ILE A 69 24.06 -19.47 -3.95
C ILE A 69 25.50 -19.85 -4.31
N ASN A 70 25.70 -20.40 -5.51
CA ASN A 70 27.01 -20.86 -6.00
C ASN A 70 27.72 -19.89 -6.96
N ASP A 71 27.11 -18.74 -7.27
CA ASP A 71 27.64 -17.75 -8.21
C ASP A 71 28.67 -16.79 -7.58
N GLU A 72 29.91 -16.75 -8.05
CA GLU A 72 30.95 -15.90 -7.47
C GLU A 72 30.81 -14.41 -7.85
N GLU A 73 30.08 -14.08 -8.91
CA GLU A 73 29.99 -12.70 -9.41
C GLU A 73 28.89 -11.89 -8.72
N THR A 74 27.81 -12.53 -8.26
CA THR A 74 26.65 -11.85 -7.67
C THR A 74 26.69 -11.87 -6.15
N ASN A 75 26.62 -10.69 -5.53
CA ASN A 75 26.59 -10.54 -4.06
C ASN A 75 25.17 -10.62 -3.48
N VAL A 76 24.18 -10.08 -4.20
CA VAL A 76 22.81 -9.92 -3.70
C VAL A 76 21.77 -10.47 -4.66
N LEU A 77 20.81 -11.24 -4.13
CA LEU A 77 19.61 -11.64 -4.83
C LEU A 77 18.39 -10.93 -4.22
N ILE A 78 17.68 -10.13 -5.02
CA ILE A 78 16.39 -9.55 -4.64
C ILE A 78 15.28 -10.47 -5.15
N LEU A 79 14.53 -11.06 -4.23
CA LEU A 79 13.34 -11.85 -4.47
C LEU A 79 12.10 -11.01 -4.16
N THR A 80 11.48 -10.42 -5.18
CA THR A 80 10.26 -9.62 -5.04
C THR A 80 9.04 -10.36 -5.57
N GLY A 81 7.85 -9.94 -5.15
CA GLY A 81 6.59 -10.40 -5.71
C GLY A 81 5.42 -9.94 -4.86
N ALA A 82 4.22 -10.03 -5.43
CA ALA A 82 3.00 -9.64 -4.74
C ALA A 82 2.65 -10.55 -3.54
N VAL A 83 1.61 -10.19 -2.80
CA VAL A 83 1.06 -11.03 -1.72
C VAL A 83 0.61 -12.37 -2.31
N ASN A 84 0.91 -13.46 -1.60
CA ASN A 84 0.52 -14.83 -1.96
C ASN A 84 1.16 -15.40 -3.23
N THR A 85 2.34 -14.91 -3.63
CA THR A 85 3.15 -15.56 -4.68
C THR A 85 4.03 -16.72 -4.16
N GLY A 86 3.96 -17.01 -2.85
CA GLY A 86 4.68 -18.13 -2.24
C GLY A 86 6.16 -17.88 -1.93
N LYS A 87 6.58 -16.60 -1.81
CA LYS A 87 7.96 -16.22 -1.44
C LYS A 87 8.51 -16.98 -0.23
N THR A 88 7.79 -16.96 0.90
CA THR A 88 8.22 -17.62 2.14
C THR A 88 8.26 -19.14 2.00
N THR A 89 7.31 -19.74 1.27
CA THR A 89 7.31 -21.18 0.96
C THR A 89 8.53 -21.56 0.10
N LEU A 90 8.87 -20.73 -0.89
CA LEU A 90 10.02 -20.91 -1.75
C LEU A 90 11.34 -20.84 -0.95
N ILE A 91 11.48 -19.81 -0.11
CA ILE A 91 12.64 -19.64 0.77
C ILE A 91 12.76 -20.83 1.73
N LYS A 92 11.65 -21.25 2.35
CA LYS A 92 11.63 -22.44 3.20
C LYS A 92 12.17 -23.66 2.45
N LYS A 93 11.69 -23.90 1.23
CA LYS A 93 12.16 -25.05 0.44
C LYS A 93 13.66 -24.97 0.13
N VAL A 94 14.18 -23.80 -0.22
CA VAL A 94 15.62 -23.61 -0.48
C VAL A 94 16.42 -23.90 0.79
N LEU A 95 15.99 -23.36 1.94
CA LEU A 95 16.67 -23.52 3.22
C LEU A 95 16.67 -24.97 3.71
N THR A 96 15.57 -25.70 3.53
CA THR A 96 15.44 -27.10 3.99
C THR A 96 16.03 -28.11 3.01
N SER A 97 16.11 -27.79 1.71
CA SER A 97 16.59 -28.72 0.68
C SER A 97 18.09 -28.58 0.40
N ASN A 98 18.73 -27.53 0.91
CA ASN A 98 20.16 -27.37 0.74
C ASN A 98 20.91 -28.29 1.71
N ASN A 99 21.58 -29.30 1.16
CA ASN A 99 22.38 -30.27 1.91
C ASN A 99 23.88 -29.95 1.86
N GLU A 100 24.29 -28.79 1.35
CA GLU A 100 25.72 -28.43 1.32
C GLU A 100 26.23 -28.15 2.74
N PRO A 101 27.14 -28.97 3.30
CA PRO A 101 27.52 -28.91 4.72
C PRO A 101 28.29 -27.63 5.10
N ASN A 102 28.78 -26.87 4.11
CA ASN A 102 29.61 -25.68 4.32
C ASN A 102 28.85 -24.36 4.14
N ILE A 103 27.52 -24.38 3.92
CA ILE A 103 26.72 -23.16 3.80
C ILE A 103 25.88 -22.98 5.06
N VAL A 104 26.05 -21.83 5.72
CA VAL A 104 25.20 -21.44 6.85
C VAL A 104 24.19 -20.41 6.40
N PHE A 105 22.90 -20.69 6.61
CA PHE A 105 21.84 -19.73 6.37
C PHE A 105 21.45 -19.01 7.65
N LYS A 106 21.20 -17.70 7.54
CA LYS A 106 20.69 -16.86 8.63
C LYS A 106 19.44 -16.14 8.18
N LEU A 107 18.28 -16.60 8.63
CA LEU A 107 16.99 -15.97 8.36
C LEU A 107 16.74 -14.83 9.34
N LEU A 108 16.55 -13.62 8.83
CA LEU A 108 16.42 -12.39 9.60
C LEU A 108 15.19 -11.58 9.14
N ALA A 109 14.67 -10.72 10.02
CA ALA A 109 13.61 -9.77 9.69
C ALA A 109 13.76 -8.44 10.44
N ALA A 110 13.13 -7.37 9.93
CA ALA A 110 13.26 -5.99 10.43
C ALA A 110 12.84 -5.76 11.90
N GLY A 111 12.28 -6.76 12.59
CA GLY A 111 11.95 -6.66 14.01
C GLY A 111 11.53 -8.01 14.61
N SER A 112 11.49 -8.07 15.95
CA SER A 112 11.22 -9.32 16.68
C SER A 112 9.87 -9.93 16.37
N ARG A 113 8.82 -9.10 16.23
CA ARG A 113 7.47 -9.55 15.88
C ARG A 113 7.39 -10.24 14.51
N ILE A 114 8.07 -9.68 13.50
CA ILE A 114 8.07 -10.25 12.15
C ILE A 114 8.88 -11.55 12.15
N ALA A 115 10.04 -11.55 12.80
CA ALA A 115 10.85 -12.76 12.97
C ALA A 115 10.07 -13.87 13.67
N GLU A 116 9.35 -13.56 14.75
CA GLU A 116 8.51 -14.52 15.48
C GLU A 116 7.41 -15.10 14.61
N GLN A 117 6.72 -14.27 13.83
CA GLN A 117 5.67 -14.75 12.94
C GLN A 117 6.22 -15.61 11.79
N LEU A 118 7.41 -15.27 11.29
CA LEU A 118 8.12 -16.11 10.32
C LEU A 118 8.46 -17.46 10.95
N MET A 119 8.97 -17.49 12.18
CA MET A 119 9.23 -18.76 12.89
C MET A 119 7.95 -19.60 13.03
N TYR A 120 6.87 -18.98 13.50
CA TYR A 120 5.59 -19.66 13.72
C TYR A 120 5.00 -20.24 12.43
N ASN A 121 5.04 -19.49 11.33
CA ASN A 121 4.46 -19.94 10.06
C ASN A 121 5.37 -20.89 9.28
N SER A 122 6.70 -20.69 9.33
CA SER A 122 7.60 -21.39 8.41
C SER A 122 8.18 -22.68 8.97
N GLY A 123 8.30 -22.85 10.29
CA GLY A 123 9.12 -23.95 10.81
C GLY A 123 10.56 -23.56 11.15
N LEU A 124 11.02 -22.38 10.70
CA LEU A 124 12.44 -22.05 10.62
C LEU A 124 12.86 -21.09 11.72
N GLU A 125 14.08 -21.25 12.22
CA GLU A 125 14.68 -20.26 13.10
C GLU A 125 14.89 -18.93 12.37
N ALA A 126 14.24 -17.87 12.85
CA ALA A 126 14.38 -16.53 12.33
C ALA A 126 14.68 -15.53 13.47
N TYR A 127 15.50 -14.53 13.18
CA TYR A 127 15.96 -13.58 14.19
C TYR A 127 15.66 -12.14 13.81
N SER A 128 15.44 -11.30 14.83
CA SER A 128 15.37 -9.85 14.63
C SER A 128 16.72 -9.32 14.15
N LEU A 129 16.70 -8.57 13.05
CA LEU A 129 17.88 -7.93 12.46
C LEU A 129 18.59 -7.05 13.49
N TYR A 130 17.83 -6.23 14.22
CA TYR A 130 18.37 -5.36 15.27
C TYR A 130 19.16 -6.16 16.31
N ARG A 131 18.58 -7.27 16.81
CA ARG A 131 19.24 -8.15 17.79
C ARG A 131 20.47 -8.83 17.21
N HIS A 132 20.44 -9.14 15.92
CA HIS A 132 21.54 -9.78 15.22
C HIS A 132 22.75 -8.85 15.11
N ILE A 133 22.56 -7.63 14.61
CA ILE A 133 23.67 -6.74 14.21
C ILE A 133 24.11 -5.73 15.28
N TYR A 134 23.28 -5.38 16.28
CA TYR A 134 23.64 -4.37 17.28
C TYR A 134 23.97 -4.93 18.66
N ASN A 135 24.91 -4.29 19.35
CA ASN A 135 25.29 -4.61 20.70
C ASN A 135 24.40 -3.88 21.72
N PHE A 136 23.48 -4.60 22.35
CA PHE A 136 22.60 -4.08 23.40
C PHE A 136 23.26 -4.00 24.78
N ASN A 137 24.44 -4.62 24.96
CA ASN A 137 25.16 -4.65 26.24
C ASN A 137 26.18 -3.51 26.36
N ASN A 138 26.70 -3.00 25.24
CA ASN A 138 27.72 -1.95 25.21
C ASN A 138 27.14 -0.67 24.61
N SER A 139 26.27 0.04 25.34
CA SER A 139 25.96 1.43 24.98
C SER A 139 27.21 2.27 25.25
N THR A 140 27.94 2.67 24.21
CA THR A 140 29.07 3.56 24.39
C THR A 140 28.53 4.95 24.70
N ASN A 141 28.88 5.47 25.88
CA ASN A 141 28.73 6.89 26.15
C ASN A 141 29.75 7.60 25.27
N SER A 142 29.29 8.38 24.29
CA SER A 142 30.15 9.30 23.55
C SER A 142 30.63 10.38 24.51
N ASN A 143 31.82 10.16 25.06
CA ASN A 143 32.81 11.07 25.66
C ASN A 143 33.46 10.29 26.80
N GLY A 144 34.72 9.92 26.57
CA GLY A 144 35.58 9.32 27.57
C GLY A 144 35.76 10.28 28.74
N GLU A 145 35.48 9.76 29.93
CA GLU A 145 36.18 9.99 31.17
C GLU A 145 35.53 9.05 32.20
N ASP A 146 36.39 8.22 32.81
CA ASP A 146 36.05 7.20 33.78
C ASP A 146 35.55 7.82 35.09
N GLU A 147 34.26 8.11 35.18
CA GLU A 147 33.58 8.03 36.48
C GLU A 147 33.12 6.57 36.68
N ASP A 148 34.04 5.72 37.13
CA ASP A 148 33.76 4.30 37.43
C ASP A 148 32.73 4.11 38.56
N ASN A 149 32.51 5.15 39.38
CA ASN A 149 31.62 5.12 40.53
C ASN A 149 30.40 6.04 40.36
N ILE A 150 29.21 5.49 40.58
CA ILE A 150 27.95 6.22 40.62
C ILE A 150 27.66 6.62 42.06
N ASP A 151 27.49 7.92 42.29
CA ASP A 151 26.98 8.46 43.55
C ASP A 151 25.45 8.26 43.64
N LEU A 152 25.04 7.35 44.52
CA LEU A 152 23.63 7.03 44.79
C LEU A 152 22.96 8.07 45.70
N ASP A 153 23.72 8.88 46.43
CA ASP A 153 23.20 9.86 47.38
C ASP A 153 22.83 11.19 46.73
N ARG A 154 23.30 11.43 45.50
CA ARG A 154 23.15 12.73 44.82
C ARG A 154 21.78 13.43 44.88
N SER A 155 20.61 12.88 45.19
CA SER A 155 19.28 13.56 45.19
C SER A 155 18.83 14.34 43.93
N GLU A 156 19.75 14.75 43.06
CA GLU A 156 19.59 15.52 41.85
C GLU A 156 20.05 14.65 40.69
N VAL A 157 19.14 14.42 39.73
CA VAL A 157 19.45 13.89 38.41
C VAL A 157 19.11 14.99 37.42
N SER A 158 20.08 15.35 36.58
CA SER A 158 19.98 16.41 35.58
C SER A 158 19.79 15.81 34.17
N GLU A 159 19.39 16.64 33.20
CA GLU A 159 19.23 16.19 31.81
C GLU A 159 20.51 15.57 31.23
N SER A 160 21.69 15.96 31.71
CA SER A 160 22.99 15.35 31.36
C SER A 160 23.13 13.87 31.74
N ASP A 161 22.31 13.38 32.67
CA ASP A 161 22.26 11.97 33.08
C ASP A 161 21.43 11.13 32.10
N ILE A 162 20.53 11.77 31.31
CA ILE A 162 19.88 11.13 30.16
C ILE A 162 20.84 11.23 28.97
N LYS A 163 21.71 10.24 28.83
CA LYS A 163 22.49 10.07 27.60
C LYS A 163 21.67 9.30 26.59
N GLN A 164 21.57 9.83 25.37
CA GLN A 164 21.03 9.07 24.25
C GLN A 164 21.89 7.81 24.08
N ALA A 165 21.32 6.63 24.29
CA ALA A 165 22.06 5.39 24.22
C ALA A 165 22.46 5.10 22.77
N ARG A 166 23.75 4.91 22.50
CA ARG A 166 24.22 4.50 21.18
C ARG A 166 24.52 3.01 21.17
N TYR A 167 23.74 2.25 20.41
CA TYR A 167 23.94 0.82 20.22
C TYR A 167 24.86 0.60 19.01
N THR A 168 26.10 0.18 19.26
CA THR A 168 27.09 -0.02 18.19
C THR A 168 26.83 -1.29 17.40
N ILE A 169 27.31 -1.32 16.15
CA ILE A 169 27.29 -2.53 15.31
C ILE A 169 28.26 -3.54 15.90
N LYS A 170 27.86 -4.81 15.96
CA LYS A 170 28.71 -5.92 16.41
C LYS A 170 29.81 -6.18 15.39
N ASN A 171 30.94 -6.70 15.85
CA ASN A 171 31.89 -7.34 14.95
C ASN A 171 31.29 -8.66 14.45
N ASN A 172 31.29 -8.88 13.13
CA ASN A 172 30.70 -10.06 12.53
C ASN A 172 31.69 -11.24 12.56
N ALA A 173 31.55 -12.09 13.58
CA ALA A 173 32.35 -13.29 13.79
C ALA A 173 31.86 -14.53 13.01
N ASP A 174 30.94 -14.34 12.06
CA ASP A 174 30.42 -15.45 11.26
C ASP A 174 31.48 -16.02 10.29
N GLY A 175 31.26 -17.25 9.83
CA GLY A 175 32.17 -17.87 8.87
C GLY A 175 32.21 -17.17 7.50
N GLU A 176 33.05 -17.69 6.61
CA GLU A 176 33.24 -17.13 5.26
C GLU A 176 32.04 -17.38 4.33
N ARG A 177 31.36 -18.54 4.44
CA ARG A 177 30.27 -18.93 3.53
C ARG A 177 28.92 -18.89 4.24
N VAL A 178 28.41 -17.68 4.42
CA VAL A 178 27.15 -17.39 5.13
C VAL A 178 26.19 -16.65 4.22
N ILE A 179 24.93 -17.07 4.21
CA ILE A 179 23.87 -16.46 3.40
C ILE A 179 22.84 -15.87 4.33
N TYR A 180 22.77 -14.55 4.35
CA TYR A 180 21.79 -13.80 5.11
C TYR A 180 20.52 -13.68 4.28
N VAL A 181 19.40 -14.14 4.80
CA VAL A 181 18.09 -14.06 4.15
C VAL A 181 17.24 -13.08 4.94
N ILE A 182 16.89 -11.96 4.32
CA ILE A 182 16.09 -10.91 4.96
C ILE A 182 14.66 -10.97 4.43
N GLU A 183 13.70 -11.30 5.28
CA GLU A 183 12.26 -11.28 4.95
C GLU A 183 11.61 -9.93 5.31
N GLU A 184 10.52 -9.60 4.59
CA GLU A 184 9.82 -8.30 4.64
C GLU A 184 10.77 -7.10 4.44
N ALA A 185 11.70 -7.24 3.48
CA ALA A 185 12.80 -6.32 3.28
C ALA A 185 12.43 -4.91 2.79
N GLN A 186 11.20 -4.69 2.32
CA GLN A 186 10.71 -3.32 2.07
C GLN A 186 10.73 -2.43 3.33
N LEU A 187 10.81 -3.04 4.52
CA LEU A 187 10.95 -2.32 5.79
C LEU A 187 12.40 -1.93 6.11
N LEU A 188 13.38 -2.30 5.28
CA LEU A 188 14.78 -1.90 5.38
C LEU A 188 15.06 -0.78 4.38
N SER A 189 15.69 0.30 4.87
CA SER A 189 16.06 1.47 4.09
C SER A 189 17.24 2.20 4.73
N ASP A 190 17.82 3.15 3.99
CA ASP A 190 18.80 4.12 4.52
C ASP A 190 18.19 5.42 5.04
N SER A 191 16.86 5.51 5.08
CA SER A 191 16.22 6.64 5.73
C SER A 191 16.59 6.69 7.22
N PHE A 192 17.12 7.84 7.63
CA PHE A 192 17.66 8.05 8.96
C PHE A 192 16.57 7.92 10.03
N SER A 193 16.84 7.12 11.06
CA SER A 193 15.96 6.91 12.20
C SER A 193 16.73 7.14 13.49
N GLU A 194 16.34 8.18 14.20
CA GLU A 194 16.74 8.43 15.58
C GLU A 194 15.53 8.44 16.50
N ASN A 195 15.74 8.00 17.73
CA ASN A 195 14.82 8.24 18.82
C ASN A 195 15.50 9.22 19.78
N GLU A 196 14.75 10.09 20.46
CA GLU A 196 15.33 11.03 21.44
C GLU A 196 16.21 10.33 22.50
N LEU A 197 15.96 9.03 22.73
CA LEU A 197 16.53 8.26 23.83
C LEU A 197 17.62 7.28 23.39
N PHE A 198 17.66 6.92 22.10
CA PHE A 198 18.69 6.02 21.58
C PHE A 198 18.87 6.16 20.06
N ILE A 199 20.04 5.75 19.59
CA ILE A 199 20.33 5.57 18.17
C ILE A 199 21.06 4.25 17.95
N PHE A 200 20.70 3.56 16.87
CA PHE A 200 21.36 2.32 16.45
C PHE A 200 22.41 2.62 15.38
N GLY A 201 23.65 2.18 15.57
CA GLY A 201 24.76 2.30 14.62
C GLY A 201 24.90 3.71 14.02
N SER A 202 24.68 3.82 12.71
CA SER A 202 24.68 5.08 11.96
C SER A 202 23.33 5.80 11.95
N GLY A 203 22.26 5.14 12.39
CA GLY A 203 20.88 5.59 12.24
C GLY A 203 20.21 5.07 10.96
N GLN A 204 20.95 4.34 10.12
CA GLN A 204 20.50 3.82 8.83
C GLN A 204 20.63 2.28 8.83
N LEU A 205 19.49 1.59 8.88
CA LEU A 205 19.47 0.15 9.15
C LEU A 205 20.06 -0.68 8.00
N LEU A 206 19.81 -0.30 6.74
CA LEU A 206 20.36 -1.00 5.59
C LEU A 206 21.88 -0.80 5.50
N ASN A 207 22.36 0.43 5.65
CA ASN A 207 23.79 0.75 5.74
C ASN A 207 24.50 -0.08 6.82
N ASP A 208 23.94 -0.11 8.02
CA ASP A 208 24.50 -0.86 9.15
C ASP A 208 24.50 -2.37 8.88
N LEU A 209 23.50 -2.90 8.17
CA LEU A 209 23.48 -4.31 7.74
C LEU A 209 24.58 -4.61 6.72
N ILE A 210 24.75 -3.76 5.70
CA ILE A 210 25.80 -3.96 4.69
C ILE A 210 27.18 -3.87 5.33
N GLN A 211 27.38 -2.92 6.24
CA GLN A 211 28.61 -2.81 7.03
C GLN A 211 28.85 -4.04 7.91
N PHE A 212 27.80 -4.58 8.53
CA PHE A 212 27.92 -5.79 9.36
C PHE A 212 28.29 -7.03 8.54
N ILE A 213 27.68 -7.23 7.36
CA ILE A 213 27.98 -8.40 6.52
C ILE A 213 29.40 -8.31 5.95
N ASP A 214 29.82 -7.11 5.56
CA ASP A 214 31.14 -6.79 5.04
C ASP A 214 31.56 -7.66 3.84
N ILE A 215 30.69 -7.70 2.82
CA ILE A 215 30.88 -8.51 1.60
C ILE A 215 32.19 -8.16 0.88
N LYS A 216 32.67 -6.92 1.00
CA LYS A 216 33.92 -6.47 0.37
C LYS A 216 35.15 -7.21 0.89
N ASN A 217 35.19 -7.50 2.19
CA ASN A 217 36.28 -8.27 2.80
C ASN A 217 35.97 -9.77 2.88
N HIS A 218 34.70 -10.15 2.78
CA HIS A 218 34.22 -11.54 2.83
C HIS A 218 33.37 -11.87 1.58
N PRO A 219 33.97 -12.08 0.41
CA PRO A 219 33.26 -12.21 -0.87
C PRO A 219 32.36 -13.46 -0.96
N ASN A 220 32.59 -14.45 -0.08
CA ASN A 220 31.78 -15.68 0.01
C ASN A 220 30.50 -15.49 0.85
N ARG A 221 30.33 -14.34 1.52
CA ARG A 221 29.08 -13.99 2.19
C ARG A 221 28.10 -13.39 1.18
N LYS A 222 26.85 -13.82 1.25
CA LYS A 222 25.80 -13.39 0.31
C LYS A 222 24.55 -12.92 1.02
N LEU A 223 23.77 -12.11 0.30
CA LEU A 223 22.53 -11.54 0.79
C LEU A 223 21.37 -11.93 -0.12
N ILE A 224 20.31 -12.51 0.45
CA ILE A 224 19.03 -12.72 -0.21
C ILE A 224 18.02 -11.78 0.44
N ILE A 225 17.47 -10.86 -0.34
CA ILE A 225 16.51 -9.84 0.10
C ILE A 225 15.13 -10.27 -0.41
N VAL A 226 14.20 -10.51 0.50
CA VAL A 226 12.85 -11.01 0.18
C VAL A 226 11.82 -9.99 0.62
N GLY A 227 10.95 -9.56 -0.30
CA GLY A 227 9.96 -8.54 0.02
C GLY A 227 8.87 -8.37 -1.01
N ASP A 228 8.06 -7.33 -0.81
CA ASP A 228 6.99 -6.93 -1.70
C ASP A 228 7.13 -5.42 -1.98
N ASP A 229 7.49 -5.09 -3.22
CA ASP A 229 7.73 -3.72 -3.68
C ASP A 229 6.46 -2.91 -3.86
N LYS A 230 5.26 -3.46 -3.57
CA LYS A 230 3.96 -2.76 -3.58
C LYS A 230 3.44 -2.44 -2.19
N LYS A 231 4.03 -3.03 -1.14
CA LYS A 231 3.73 -2.65 0.25
C LYS A 231 4.33 -1.28 0.60
N ILE A 232 3.90 -0.75 1.75
CA ILE A 232 4.55 0.40 2.38
C ILE A 232 5.97 0.03 2.82
N SER A 233 6.90 0.92 2.52
CA SER A 233 8.28 0.85 2.99
C SER A 233 8.46 1.68 4.27
N ARG A 234 9.63 1.56 4.90
CA ARG A 234 10.07 2.58 5.85
C ARG A 234 10.91 3.58 5.06
N GLY A 235 10.51 4.85 5.04
CA GLY A 235 11.24 5.87 4.30
C GLY A 235 11.00 5.85 2.79
N SER A 236 11.99 6.30 2.00
CA SER A 236 11.87 6.33 0.54
C SER A 236 12.00 4.93 -0.07
N ASN A 237 11.16 4.62 -1.07
CA ASN A 237 11.29 3.40 -1.86
C ASN A 237 12.63 3.32 -2.62
N GLU A 238 13.18 4.48 -2.99
CA GLU A 238 14.45 4.57 -3.71
C GLU A 238 15.61 4.12 -2.82
N GLU A 239 15.55 4.41 -1.52
CA GLU A 239 16.55 4.03 -0.51
C GLU A 239 16.27 2.65 0.11
N SER A 240 15.25 1.94 -0.36
CA SER A 240 14.86 0.63 0.17
C SER A 240 15.84 -0.46 -0.23
N ALA A 241 15.94 -1.51 0.59
CA ALA A 241 16.70 -2.72 0.28
C ALA A 241 16.21 -3.45 -0.98
N LEU A 242 14.96 -3.19 -1.43
CA LEU A 242 14.43 -3.73 -2.69
C LEU A 242 14.87 -2.95 -3.93
N SER A 243 15.52 -1.80 -3.78
CA SER A 243 15.99 -0.96 -4.88
C SER A 243 17.33 -1.47 -5.42
N LYS A 244 17.29 -2.13 -6.59
CA LYS A 244 18.50 -2.57 -7.30
C LYS A 244 19.47 -1.39 -7.54
N THR A 245 18.93 -0.26 -7.99
CA THR A 245 19.68 0.94 -8.31
C THR A 245 20.42 1.47 -7.09
N HIS A 246 19.78 1.46 -5.91
CA HIS A 246 20.40 1.92 -4.67
C HIS A 246 21.52 1.00 -4.19
N LEU A 247 21.29 -0.32 -4.22
CA LEU A 247 22.33 -1.30 -3.86
C LEU A 247 23.57 -1.20 -4.76
N THR A 248 23.37 -0.97 -6.05
CA THR A 248 24.47 -0.83 -6.99
C THR A 248 25.17 0.52 -6.89
N ASN A 249 24.44 1.64 -6.84
CA ASN A 249 25.06 2.98 -6.85
C ASN A 249 25.68 3.36 -5.50
N THR A 250 25.04 3.00 -4.39
CA THR A 250 25.47 3.39 -3.04
C THR A 250 26.50 2.40 -2.49
N TYR A 251 26.25 1.10 -2.63
CA TYR A 251 27.08 0.05 -2.01
C TYR A 251 28.03 -0.66 -2.97
N GLN A 252 27.92 -0.41 -4.29
CA GLN A 252 28.71 -1.07 -5.33
C GLN A 252 28.52 -2.61 -5.32
N LEU A 253 27.32 -3.06 -4.95
CA LEU A 253 26.99 -4.49 -4.90
C LEU A 253 26.42 -4.97 -6.24
N THR A 254 26.86 -6.15 -6.68
CA THR A 254 26.30 -6.84 -7.84
C THR A 254 25.00 -7.53 -7.45
N THR A 255 23.93 -7.21 -8.16
CA THR A 255 22.56 -7.54 -7.76
C THR A 255 21.80 -8.24 -8.88
N LYS A 256 21.16 -9.36 -8.54
CA LYS A 256 20.23 -10.10 -9.40
C LYS A 256 18.81 -9.91 -8.86
N VAL A 257 17.85 -9.65 -9.73
CA VAL A 257 16.43 -9.50 -9.36
C VAL A 257 15.64 -10.68 -9.89
N LEU A 258 14.82 -11.26 -9.04
CA LEU A 258 13.88 -12.33 -9.35
C LEU A 258 12.49 -11.90 -8.88
N GLU A 259 11.59 -11.68 -9.85
CA GLU A 259 10.20 -11.30 -9.58
C GLU A 259 9.28 -12.51 -9.73
N LEU A 260 8.46 -12.73 -8.71
CA LEU A 260 7.41 -13.74 -8.70
C LEU A 260 6.09 -13.07 -9.09
N ASP A 261 5.56 -13.48 -10.24
CA ASP A 261 4.34 -12.95 -10.87
C ASP A 261 3.12 -13.88 -10.67
N GLU A 262 3.36 -15.17 -10.44
CA GLU A 262 2.31 -16.17 -10.20
C GLU A 262 1.69 -16.03 -8.80
N ILE A 263 0.46 -15.50 -8.75
CA ILE A 263 -0.34 -15.44 -7.51
C ILE A 263 -1.02 -16.79 -7.27
N ILE A 264 -0.73 -17.41 -6.13
CA ILE A 264 -1.37 -18.64 -5.69
C ILE A 264 -2.72 -18.26 -5.09
N LEU A 265 -3.82 -18.61 -5.75
CA LEU A 265 -5.15 -18.30 -5.24
C LEU A 265 -5.64 -19.38 -4.28
N THR A 266 -6.10 -18.98 -3.10
CA THR A 266 -6.92 -19.83 -2.22
C THR A 266 -8.38 -19.43 -2.39
N GLU A 267 -9.31 -20.40 -2.40
CA GLU A 267 -10.75 -20.10 -2.58
C GLU A 267 -11.28 -19.11 -1.53
N GLN A 268 -10.75 -19.18 -0.30
CA GLN A 268 -11.14 -18.32 0.81
C GLN A 268 -10.69 -16.85 0.66
N GLN A 269 -9.70 -16.55 -0.18
CA GLN A 269 -9.12 -15.20 -0.31
C GLN A 269 -9.20 -14.63 -1.72
N LYS A 270 -9.81 -15.35 -2.67
CA LYS A 270 -9.80 -15.00 -4.09
C LYS A 270 -10.22 -13.54 -4.36
N ASN A 271 -11.26 -13.05 -3.68
CA ASN A 271 -11.78 -11.70 -3.91
C ASN A 271 -10.89 -10.61 -3.28
N ILE A 272 -10.40 -10.83 -2.05
CA ILE A 272 -9.42 -9.93 -1.41
C ILE A 272 -8.13 -9.86 -2.25
N LEU A 273 -7.62 -11.00 -2.71
CA LEU A 273 -6.44 -11.06 -3.58
C LEU A 273 -6.69 -10.41 -4.95
N GLY A 274 -7.90 -10.50 -5.49
CA GLY A 274 -8.32 -9.76 -6.68
C GLY A 274 -8.18 -8.24 -6.51
N CYS A 275 -8.66 -7.71 -5.38
CA CYS A 275 -8.52 -6.30 -5.03
C CYS A 275 -7.05 -5.88 -4.83
N ILE A 276 -6.27 -6.70 -4.12
CA ILE A 276 -4.82 -6.48 -3.92
C ILE A 276 -4.10 -6.45 -5.27
N LYS A 277 -4.46 -7.35 -6.20
CA LYS A 277 -3.88 -7.40 -7.55
C LYS A 277 -4.21 -6.14 -8.34
N GLU A 278 -5.45 -5.66 -8.30
CA GLU A 278 -5.85 -4.42 -8.97
C GLU A 278 -5.04 -3.22 -8.46
N ILE A 279 -4.93 -3.06 -7.14
CA ILE A 279 -4.12 -2.00 -6.53
C ILE A 279 -2.64 -2.16 -6.91
N GLY A 280 -2.10 -3.38 -6.90
CA GLY A 280 -0.73 -3.66 -7.31
C GLY A 280 -0.44 -3.27 -8.76
N LEU A 281 -1.39 -3.50 -9.67
CA LEU A 281 -1.30 -3.08 -11.07
C LEU A 281 -1.30 -1.55 -11.19
N SER A 282 -2.18 -0.86 -10.45
CA SER A 282 -2.19 0.61 -10.38
C SER A 282 -0.86 1.19 -9.91
N ILE A 283 -0.24 0.59 -8.88
CA ILE A 283 1.09 1.00 -8.39
C ILE A 283 2.16 0.76 -9.46
N SER A 284 2.18 -0.40 -10.12
CA SER A 284 3.16 -0.70 -11.19
C SER A 284 3.04 0.24 -12.40
N GLN A 285 1.83 0.70 -12.71
CA GLN A 285 1.55 1.57 -13.85
C GLN A 285 1.62 3.06 -13.48
N SER A 286 1.90 3.39 -12.22
CA SER A 286 1.83 4.76 -11.68
C SER A 286 0.51 5.46 -12.00
N ASN A 287 -0.60 4.71 -11.95
CA ASN A 287 -1.94 5.20 -12.25
C ASN A 287 -2.84 5.16 -11.01
N PHE A 288 -3.13 6.32 -10.45
CA PHE A 288 -3.86 6.47 -9.17
C PHE A 288 -5.22 7.17 -9.33
N ASN A 289 -5.71 7.33 -10.56
CA ASN A 289 -6.96 8.03 -10.84
C ASN A 289 -8.19 7.13 -10.92
N ASN A 290 -8.02 5.80 -10.81
CA ASN A 290 -9.10 4.83 -10.89
C ASN A 290 -8.85 3.65 -9.95
N LEU A 291 -9.80 3.40 -9.04
CA LEU A 291 -9.81 2.26 -8.14
C LEU A 291 -11.24 2.01 -7.64
N SER A 292 -11.81 0.86 -8.00
CA SER A 292 -13.14 0.43 -7.53
C SER A 292 -13.04 -0.95 -6.88
N LEU A 293 -13.11 -0.97 -5.55
CA LEU A 293 -13.13 -2.23 -4.80
C LEU A 293 -14.57 -2.76 -4.75
N LYS A 294 -14.83 -3.92 -5.35
CA LYS A 294 -16.16 -4.53 -5.32
C LYS A 294 -16.38 -5.29 -4.02
N GLU A 295 -17.50 -5.01 -3.35
CA GLU A 295 -17.98 -5.86 -2.27
C GLU A 295 -18.53 -7.18 -2.82
N ASP A 296 -18.44 -8.24 -2.03
CA ASP A 296 -18.89 -9.58 -2.42
C ASP A 296 -19.88 -10.19 -1.42
N GLY A 297 -20.20 -9.46 -0.34
CA GLY A 297 -21.08 -9.91 0.74
C GLY A 297 -20.54 -11.08 1.57
N PHE A 298 -19.28 -11.50 1.37
CA PHE A 298 -18.69 -12.66 2.03
C PHE A 298 -17.32 -12.38 2.65
N SER A 299 -16.39 -11.81 1.88
CA SER A 299 -15.02 -11.50 2.28
C SER A 299 -14.70 -10.00 2.29
N ILE A 300 -15.42 -9.18 1.52
CA ILE A 300 -15.25 -7.73 1.44
C ILE A 300 -16.60 -7.06 1.69
N PHE A 301 -16.62 -6.21 2.71
CA PHE A 301 -17.79 -5.44 3.11
C PHE A 301 -17.45 -3.96 3.11
N LYS A 302 -18.25 -3.13 2.44
CA LYS A 302 -18.22 -1.67 2.63
C LYS A 302 -19.24 -1.33 3.71
N ILE A 303 -18.79 -0.66 4.76
CA ILE A 303 -19.67 -0.33 5.90
C ILE A 303 -19.55 1.14 6.28
N SER A 304 -20.62 1.68 6.88
CA SER A 304 -20.60 3.02 7.47
C SER A 304 -19.93 3.01 8.85
N ARG A 305 -19.70 4.21 9.41
CA ARG A 305 -19.19 4.34 10.79
C ARG A 305 -20.18 3.82 11.83
N GLU A 306 -21.47 3.98 11.56
CA GLU A 306 -22.56 3.55 12.44
C GLU A 306 -22.64 2.01 12.50
N GLU A 307 -22.43 1.34 11.37
CA GLU A 307 -22.46 -0.13 11.26
C GLU A 307 -21.24 -0.80 11.90
N PHE A 308 -20.11 -0.09 11.99
CA PHE A 308 -18.87 -0.63 12.55
C PHE A 308 -19.05 -1.24 13.94
N ALA A 309 -19.75 -0.55 14.84
CA ALA A 309 -19.95 -1.02 16.22
C ALA A 309 -20.68 -2.37 16.27
N ASP A 310 -21.72 -2.53 15.43
CA ASP A 310 -22.50 -3.75 15.36
C ASP A 310 -21.71 -4.90 14.73
N CYS A 311 -20.95 -4.63 13.67
CA CYS A 311 -20.05 -5.61 13.06
C CYS A 311 -18.97 -6.07 14.06
N TYR A 312 -18.37 -5.14 14.81
CA TYR A 312 -17.30 -5.43 15.76
C TYR A 312 -17.80 -6.25 16.97
N LYS A 313 -19.01 -5.99 17.47
CA LYS A 313 -19.62 -6.76 18.58
C LYS A 313 -19.96 -8.21 18.22
N ARG A 314 -20.14 -8.51 16.93
CA ARG A 314 -20.47 -9.86 16.44
C ARG A 314 -19.24 -10.73 16.19
N LEU A 315 -18.04 -10.25 16.47
CA LEU A 315 -16.81 -11.01 16.29
C LEU A 315 -16.74 -12.18 17.28
N ASP A 316 -16.40 -13.37 16.77
CA ASP A 316 -16.23 -14.56 17.61
C ASP A 316 -15.04 -14.44 18.57
N SER A 317 -14.02 -13.65 18.20
CA SER A 317 -12.84 -13.39 19.02
C SER A 317 -12.14 -12.09 18.66
N LEU A 318 -11.88 -11.26 19.67
CA LEU A 318 -11.18 -9.98 19.51
C LEU A 318 -9.71 -10.16 19.10
N ASN A 319 -9.04 -11.20 19.59
CA ASN A 319 -7.62 -11.47 19.32
C ASN A 319 -7.32 -11.86 17.86
N GLN A 320 -8.35 -12.18 17.07
CA GLN A 320 -8.24 -12.47 15.63
C GLN A 320 -8.67 -11.29 14.76
N SER A 321 -8.89 -10.12 15.35
CA SER A 321 -9.34 -8.91 14.67
C SER A 321 -8.37 -7.75 14.85
N ILE A 322 -8.34 -6.84 13.89
CA ILE A 322 -7.60 -5.58 14.02
C ILE A 322 -8.31 -4.44 13.30
N PHE A 323 -8.25 -3.25 13.88
CA PHE A 323 -8.61 -1.99 13.23
C PHE A 323 -7.35 -1.29 12.72
N LEU A 324 -7.28 -1.02 11.41
CA LEU A 324 -6.14 -0.37 10.78
C LEU A 324 -6.44 1.11 10.55
N SER A 325 -5.55 1.93 11.08
CA SER A 325 -5.62 3.39 11.02
C SER A 325 -4.46 3.97 10.20
N TYR A 326 -4.66 5.16 9.63
CA TYR A 326 -3.63 5.85 8.84
C TYR A 326 -2.46 6.37 9.69
N SER A 327 -2.73 6.93 10.87
CA SER A 327 -1.74 7.58 11.74
C SER A 327 -1.73 6.99 13.16
N ASN A 328 -0.64 7.24 13.91
CA ASN A 328 -0.55 6.81 15.31
C ASN A 328 -1.62 7.49 16.17
N LYS A 329 -1.92 8.78 15.90
CA LYS A 329 -3.02 9.51 16.54
C LYS A 329 -4.36 8.83 16.33
N HIS A 330 -4.73 8.55 15.07
CA HIS A 330 -5.98 7.84 14.76
C HIS A 330 -6.03 6.46 15.41
N ALA A 331 -4.90 5.74 15.46
CA ALA A 331 -4.84 4.46 16.16
C ALA A 331 -5.06 4.61 17.68
N PHE A 332 -4.48 5.64 18.30
CA PHE A 332 -4.67 5.94 19.72
C PHE A 332 -6.12 6.28 20.04
N ASP A 333 -6.72 7.19 19.27
CA ASP A 333 -8.11 7.61 19.44
C ASP A 333 -9.10 6.45 19.19
N ALA A 334 -8.88 5.66 18.13
CA ALA A 334 -9.69 4.49 17.82
C ALA A 334 -9.61 3.42 18.91
N ASN A 335 -8.43 3.17 19.48
CA ASN A 335 -8.29 2.26 20.61
C ASN A 335 -9.14 2.68 21.82
N ALA A 336 -9.11 3.98 22.16
CA ALA A 336 -9.91 4.52 23.26
C ALA A 336 -11.41 4.41 22.98
N ALA A 337 -11.83 4.76 21.75
CA ALA A 337 -13.23 4.68 21.32
C ALA A 337 -13.75 3.24 21.29
N ILE A 338 -12.99 2.28 20.74
CA ILE A 338 -13.39 0.86 20.73
C ILE A 338 -13.58 0.35 22.17
N ARG A 339 -12.66 0.65 23.08
CA ARG A 339 -12.82 0.25 24.49
C ARG A 339 -14.06 0.84 25.14
N ARG A 340 -14.22 2.15 25.05
CA ARG A 340 -15.29 2.87 25.76
C ARG A 340 -16.66 2.61 25.13
N ASP A 341 -16.77 2.78 23.82
CA ASP A 341 -18.06 2.90 23.12
C ASP A 341 -18.57 1.55 22.60
N ILE A 342 -17.66 0.58 22.36
CA ILE A 342 -18.03 -0.74 21.83
C ILE A 342 -17.92 -1.82 22.91
N LEU A 343 -16.80 -1.86 23.64
CA LEU A 343 -16.55 -2.87 24.67
C LEU A 343 -17.06 -2.47 26.07
N ASN A 344 -17.55 -1.24 26.24
CA ASN A 344 -18.04 -0.68 27.51
C ASN A 344 -17.02 -0.74 28.66
N ARG A 345 -15.72 -0.56 28.35
CA ARG A 345 -14.60 -0.58 29.29
C ARG A 345 -14.16 0.84 29.62
N ASN A 346 -14.43 1.27 30.85
CA ASN A 346 -14.23 2.66 31.29
C ASN A 346 -12.98 2.83 32.16
N SER A 347 -12.49 1.75 32.77
CA SER A 347 -11.27 1.80 33.57
C SER A 347 -10.05 1.93 32.67
N ILE A 348 -8.92 2.34 33.25
CA ILE A 348 -7.68 2.50 32.49
C ILE A 348 -7.10 1.18 31.97
N LEU A 349 -7.48 0.06 32.56
CA LEU A 349 -7.11 -1.27 32.13
C LEU A 349 -8.07 -2.25 32.81
N GLU A 350 -8.56 -3.24 32.06
CA GLU A 350 -9.52 -4.22 32.54
C GLU A 350 -9.13 -5.63 32.09
N LYS A 351 -9.64 -6.65 32.78
CA LYS A 351 -9.48 -8.04 32.34
C LYS A 351 -10.05 -8.22 30.92
N GLY A 352 -9.33 -8.96 30.08
CA GLY A 352 -9.63 -9.18 28.68
C GLY A 352 -9.20 -8.04 27.77
N ASP A 353 -8.48 -7.01 28.27
CA ASP A 353 -7.88 -6.01 27.41
C ASP A 353 -6.73 -6.59 26.58
N LEU A 354 -6.69 -6.23 25.30
CA LEU A 354 -5.57 -6.54 24.42
C LEU A 354 -4.58 -5.39 24.42
N VAL A 355 -3.32 -5.68 24.72
CA VAL A 355 -2.24 -4.69 24.75
C VAL A 355 -1.02 -5.14 23.95
N SER A 356 -0.33 -4.19 23.32
CA SER A 356 0.91 -4.40 22.59
C SER A 356 2.08 -3.76 23.32
N PHE A 357 3.16 -4.52 23.46
CA PHE A 357 4.40 -4.07 24.12
C PHE A 357 5.23 -3.19 23.18
N ASN A 358 5.64 -2.01 23.61
CA ASN A 358 6.49 -1.10 22.82
C ASN A 358 7.96 -1.05 23.29
N ASN A 359 8.29 -1.79 24.34
CA ASN A 359 9.65 -2.14 24.76
C ASN A 359 9.74 -3.66 25.06
N THR A 360 10.96 -4.19 25.12
CA THR A 360 11.20 -5.57 25.56
C THR A 360 11.26 -5.59 27.09
N VAL A 361 10.56 -6.53 27.71
CA VAL A 361 10.42 -6.64 29.17
C VAL A 361 10.89 -8.02 29.64
N PRO A 362 11.77 -8.12 30.64
CA PRO A 362 12.17 -9.41 31.21
C PRO A 362 11.01 -10.06 31.98
N THR A 363 10.86 -11.38 31.90
CA THR A 363 9.87 -12.13 32.70
C THR A 363 10.42 -12.53 34.07
N SER A 364 9.52 -13.05 34.93
CA SER A 364 9.89 -13.56 36.24
C SER A 364 10.90 -14.71 36.12
N GLY A 365 12.08 -14.56 36.73
CA GLY A 365 13.14 -15.56 36.67
C GLY A 365 14.04 -15.47 35.43
N ALA A 366 13.98 -14.39 34.66
CA ALA A 366 14.88 -14.18 33.51
C ALA A 366 16.38 -14.28 33.85
N LEU A 367 16.78 -14.06 35.11
CA LEU A 367 18.18 -14.24 35.53
C LEU A 367 18.48 -15.57 36.24
N THR A 368 17.46 -16.26 36.73
CA THR A 368 17.62 -17.48 37.55
C THR A 368 17.25 -18.76 36.79
N SER A 369 16.51 -18.62 35.70
CA SER A 369 16.17 -19.71 34.78
C SER A 369 17.34 -20.00 33.85
N LEU A 370 17.58 -21.29 33.58
CA LEU A 370 18.46 -21.74 32.50
C LEU A 370 18.01 -21.22 31.13
N PHE A 371 16.73 -20.84 31.00
CA PHE A 371 16.12 -20.24 29.81
C PHE A 371 15.46 -18.90 30.18
N PRO A 372 16.19 -17.77 30.06
CA PRO A 372 15.62 -16.44 30.26
C PRO A 372 14.48 -16.20 29.28
N THR A 373 13.29 -15.89 29.77
CA THR A 373 12.16 -15.52 28.91
C THR A 373 11.96 -13.99 28.95
N GLN A 374 11.51 -13.42 27.84
CA GLN A 374 11.26 -11.97 27.70
C GLN A 374 10.01 -11.77 26.87
N ILE A 375 9.24 -10.73 27.14
CA ILE A 375 8.16 -10.27 26.26
C ILE A 375 8.77 -9.27 25.30
N TYR A 376 8.68 -9.52 24.00
CA TYR A 376 9.36 -8.67 23.02
C TYR A 376 8.51 -7.48 22.59
N LYS A 377 9.19 -6.41 22.18
CA LYS A 377 8.55 -5.30 21.49
C LYS A 377 7.75 -5.78 20.27
N GLY A 378 6.48 -5.40 20.22
CA GLY A 378 5.50 -5.72 19.20
C GLY A 378 4.59 -6.90 19.55
N GLU A 379 4.88 -7.62 20.63
CA GLU A 379 4.06 -8.76 21.09
C GLU A 379 2.71 -8.25 21.61
N ILE A 380 1.62 -8.92 21.24
CA ILE A 380 0.25 -8.61 21.66
C ILE A 380 -0.20 -9.67 22.66
N VAL A 381 -0.66 -9.24 23.81
CA VAL A 381 -1.12 -10.13 24.89
C VAL A 381 -2.47 -9.70 25.43
N GLU A 382 -3.14 -10.63 26.10
CA GLU A 382 -4.38 -10.39 26.84
C GLU A 382 -4.10 -10.19 28.32
N ILE A 383 -4.76 -9.19 28.92
CA ILE A 383 -4.74 -8.93 30.37
C ILE A 383 -5.65 -9.93 31.08
N LEU A 384 -5.10 -10.73 31.99
CA LEU A 384 -5.85 -11.74 32.76
C LEU A 384 -6.37 -11.19 34.09
N SER A 385 -5.58 -10.36 34.75
CA SER A 385 -5.96 -9.68 35.99
C SER A 385 -5.24 -8.33 36.11
N VAL A 386 -5.85 -7.44 36.88
CA VAL A 386 -5.38 -6.08 37.09
C VAL A 386 -5.35 -5.80 38.59
N ASP A 387 -4.19 -5.41 39.09
CA ASP A 387 -4.03 -4.97 40.49
C ASP A 387 -4.34 -3.46 40.63
N ASP A 388 -4.30 -2.97 41.87
CA ASP A 388 -4.47 -1.56 42.19
C ASP A 388 -3.34 -0.69 41.60
N GLN A 389 -3.67 0.58 41.37
CA GLN A 389 -2.70 1.55 40.86
C GLN A 389 -1.73 1.96 41.97
N GLU A 390 -0.43 1.95 41.65
CA GLU A 390 0.63 2.49 42.49
C GLU A 390 1.09 3.83 41.89
N ILE A 391 1.10 4.90 42.70
CA ILE A 391 1.57 6.22 42.26
C ILE A 391 2.83 6.59 43.04
N ILE A 392 3.93 6.81 42.32
CA ILE A 392 5.22 7.18 42.88
C ILE A 392 5.54 8.63 42.48
N PRO A 393 5.44 9.61 43.40
CA PRO A 393 5.82 10.98 43.13
C PRO A 393 7.35 11.11 43.10
N VAL A 394 7.89 11.66 42.02
CA VAL A 394 9.32 11.94 41.86
C VAL A 394 9.56 13.44 41.76
N TYR A 395 10.49 13.93 42.58
CA TYR A 395 10.83 15.34 42.71
C TYR A 395 12.09 15.64 41.91
N LEU A 396 11.93 16.31 40.77
CA LEU A 396 13.03 16.77 39.93
C LEU A 396 13.34 18.24 40.25
N LYS A 397 14.62 18.59 40.37
CA LYS A 397 15.03 19.96 40.71
C LYS A 397 14.58 20.96 39.64
N GLY A 398 13.89 22.02 40.07
CA GLY A 398 13.42 23.08 39.17
C GLY A 398 12.31 22.67 38.21
N LYS A 399 11.69 21.50 38.41
CA LYS A 399 10.62 20.94 37.58
C LYS A 399 9.40 20.60 38.45
N PRO A 400 8.19 20.52 37.87
CA PRO A 400 7.02 20.05 38.59
C PRO A 400 7.19 18.58 39.01
N VAL A 401 6.48 18.17 40.07
CA VAL A 401 6.47 16.78 40.54
C VAL A 401 5.95 15.87 39.43
N VAL A 402 6.70 14.81 39.16
CA VAL A 402 6.34 13.79 38.16
C VAL A 402 5.72 12.61 38.88
N ASN A 403 4.43 12.34 38.61
CA ASN A 403 3.75 11.17 39.15
C ASN A 403 3.92 9.99 38.21
N LEU A 404 4.76 9.02 38.59
CA LEU A 404 4.89 7.76 37.88
C LEU A 404 3.79 6.81 38.35
N MET A 405 2.91 6.44 37.44
CA MET A 405 1.75 5.59 37.71
C MET A 405 2.04 4.18 37.20
N PHE A 406 2.12 3.22 38.12
CA PHE A 406 2.36 1.83 37.82
C PHE A 406 1.13 0.98 38.10
N ARG A 407 1.01 -0.11 37.36
CA ARG A 407 -0.02 -1.13 37.59
C ARG A 407 0.56 -2.50 37.34
N LYS A 408 0.45 -3.39 38.33
CA LYS A 408 0.80 -4.79 38.16
C LYS A 408 -0.36 -5.52 37.50
N VAL A 409 -0.03 -6.36 36.53
CA VAL A 409 -1.01 -7.16 35.78
C VAL A 409 -0.51 -8.57 35.60
N LYS A 410 -1.43 -9.52 35.44
CA LYS A 410 -1.10 -10.83 34.87
C LYS A 410 -1.45 -10.84 33.39
N VAL A 411 -0.56 -11.36 32.57
CA VAL A 411 -0.75 -11.49 31.12
C VAL A 411 -0.50 -12.91 30.68
N PHE A 412 -1.21 -13.36 29.65
CA PHE A 412 -0.90 -14.62 28.98
C PHE A 412 0.08 -14.37 27.83
N ILE A 413 1.22 -15.06 27.83
CA ILE A 413 2.21 -15.02 26.75
C ILE A 413 1.99 -16.24 25.84
N PRO A 414 1.44 -16.07 24.62
CA PRO A 414 1.09 -17.20 23.76
C PRO A 414 2.29 -18.08 23.40
N ARG A 415 3.46 -17.48 23.13
CA ARG A 415 4.68 -18.21 22.73
C ARG A 415 5.13 -19.22 23.77
N TYR A 416 5.08 -18.85 25.05
CA TYR A 416 5.50 -19.70 26.15
C TYR A 416 4.35 -20.51 26.75
N GLN A 417 3.12 -20.28 26.29
CA GLN A 417 1.88 -20.79 26.89
C GLN A 417 1.88 -20.60 28.42
N LYS A 418 2.34 -19.43 28.87
CA LYS A 418 2.59 -19.15 30.29
C LYS A 418 1.98 -17.82 30.69
N GLU A 419 1.49 -17.76 31.92
CA GLU A 419 1.12 -16.52 32.57
C GLU A 419 2.34 -15.85 33.20
N GLU A 420 2.45 -14.53 33.05
CA GLU A 420 3.50 -13.73 33.68
C GLU A 420 2.91 -12.51 34.37
N GLN A 421 3.51 -12.13 35.49
CA GLN A 421 3.21 -10.87 36.15
C GLN A 421 4.12 -9.78 35.60
N VAL A 422 3.53 -8.67 35.17
CA VAL A 422 4.24 -7.55 34.53
C VAL A 422 3.82 -6.25 35.19
N THR A 423 4.78 -5.34 35.38
CA THR A 423 4.51 -3.97 35.85
C THR A 423 4.38 -3.06 34.63
N ILE A 424 3.21 -2.46 34.41
CA ILE A 424 2.95 -1.50 33.34
C ILE A 424 3.16 -0.07 33.86
N LEU A 425 3.77 0.79 33.04
CA LEU A 425 3.77 2.24 33.26
C LEU A 425 2.54 2.86 32.59
N GLU A 426 1.54 3.24 33.39
CA GLU A 426 0.28 3.80 32.88
C GLU A 426 0.44 5.16 32.21
N ASN A 427 1.45 5.96 32.61
CA ASN A 427 1.75 7.23 31.96
C ASN A 427 1.84 7.06 30.43
N TYR A 428 2.56 6.03 30.00
CA TYR A 428 2.71 5.71 28.58
C TYR A 428 1.39 5.26 27.95
N LEU A 429 0.58 4.45 28.65
CA LEU A 429 -0.71 3.99 28.13
C LEU A 429 -1.70 5.15 27.91
N ARG A 430 -1.63 6.20 28.73
CA ARG A 430 -2.55 7.35 28.76
C ARG A 430 -2.31 8.41 27.68
N GLN A 431 -1.18 8.38 27.00
CA GLN A 431 -0.79 9.42 26.05
C GLN A 431 -0.52 8.86 24.66
N GLU A 432 -0.57 9.69 23.60
CA GLU A 432 -0.20 9.24 22.25
C GLU A 432 1.32 9.05 22.11
N LYS A 433 2.08 10.03 22.61
CA LYS A 433 3.54 10.15 22.45
C LYS A 433 4.31 9.16 23.33
N ASP A 434 5.64 9.15 23.14
CA ASP A 434 6.55 8.40 24.02
C ASP A 434 6.63 9.02 25.43
N ILE A 435 7.26 8.35 26.38
CA ILE A 435 7.49 8.92 27.73
C ILE A 435 8.33 10.20 27.65
N SER A 436 8.02 11.16 28.49
CA SER A 436 8.77 12.42 28.60
C SER A 436 10.17 12.21 29.20
N LYS A 437 11.07 13.18 28.99
CA LYS A 437 12.39 13.20 29.62
C LYS A 437 12.28 13.18 31.14
N GLU A 438 11.34 13.95 31.68
CA GLU A 438 11.03 14.01 33.10
C GLU A 438 10.57 12.66 33.67
N GLU A 439 9.69 11.93 32.97
CA GLU A 439 9.28 10.58 33.39
C GLU A 439 10.44 9.60 33.38
N ARG A 440 11.32 9.67 32.38
CA ARG A 440 12.50 8.79 32.29
C ARG A 440 13.54 9.10 33.36
N LEU A 441 13.78 10.38 33.66
CA LEU A 441 14.57 10.80 34.82
C LEU A 441 13.95 10.27 36.11
N GLY A 442 12.63 10.34 36.21
CA GLY A 442 11.88 9.80 37.32
C GLY A 442 12.12 8.30 37.53
N LEU A 443 12.05 7.51 36.45
CA LEU A 443 12.31 6.06 36.48
C LEU A 443 13.75 5.76 36.94
N LEU A 444 14.73 6.49 36.43
CA LEU A 444 16.14 6.33 36.80
C LEU A 444 16.37 6.68 38.27
N LEU A 445 15.81 7.80 38.74
CA LEU A 445 15.87 8.23 40.14
C LEU A 445 15.25 7.21 41.08
N HIS A 446 14.07 6.70 40.72
CA HIS A 446 13.37 5.70 41.51
C HIS A 446 14.21 4.43 41.63
N ALA A 447 14.73 3.90 40.51
CA ALA A 447 15.60 2.73 40.50
C ALA A 447 16.88 2.94 41.32
N ARG A 448 17.48 4.15 41.26
CA ARG A 448 18.66 4.51 42.06
C ARG A 448 18.38 4.53 43.56
N ASN A 449 17.24 5.11 43.96
CA ASN A 449 16.81 5.16 45.35
C ASN A 449 16.52 3.76 45.89
N ASN A 450 15.85 2.92 45.11
CA ASN A 450 15.61 1.52 45.49
C ASN A 450 16.93 0.76 45.63
N PHE A 451 17.85 0.91 44.67
CA PHE A 451 19.15 0.24 44.73
C PHE A 451 19.99 0.69 45.94
N ARG A 452 19.95 1.97 46.29
CA ARG A 452 20.58 2.49 47.50
C ARG A 452 20.01 1.83 48.75
N GLN A 453 18.68 1.73 48.87
CA GLN A 453 18.03 1.09 50.01
C GLN A 453 18.41 -0.40 50.12
N LEU A 454 18.47 -1.11 49.00
CA LEU A 454 18.82 -2.53 48.95
C LEU A 454 20.32 -2.79 49.22
N SER A 455 21.20 -1.97 48.66
CA SER A 455 22.66 -2.15 48.77
C SER A 455 23.25 -1.58 50.06
N GLY A 456 22.59 -0.59 50.67
CA GLY A 456 23.13 0.17 51.82
C GLY A 456 24.35 1.03 51.49
N LYS A 457 24.76 1.11 50.21
CA LYS A 457 25.94 1.85 49.75
C LYS A 457 25.54 3.24 49.25
N PHE A 458 26.44 4.20 49.43
CA PHE A 458 26.29 5.56 48.89
C PHE A 458 27.00 5.73 47.54
N LYS A 459 28.02 4.91 47.27
CA LYS A 459 28.73 4.86 46.00
C LYS A 459 28.91 3.42 45.57
N VAL A 460 28.68 3.16 44.28
CA VAL A 460 28.76 1.83 43.68
C VAL A 460 29.43 1.91 42.33
N ASN A 461 30.08 0.83 41.91
CA ASN A 461 30.60 0.77 40.56
C ASN A 461 29.42 0.85 39.56
N LYS A 462 29.60 1.59 38.47
CA LYS A 462 28.67 1.68 37.36
C LYS A 462 28.15 0.33 36.85
N GLN A 463 28.99 -0.70 36.80
CA GLN A 463 28.60 -2.05 36.39
C GLN A 463 27.59 -2.68 37.36
N GLU A 464 27.78 -2.49 38.67
CA GLU A 464 26.90 -3.02 39.72
C GLU A 464 25.48 -2.43 39.55
N PHE A 465 25.38 -1.11 39.42
CA PHE A 465 24.11 -0.43 39.18
C PHE A 465 23.49 -0.78 37.82
N THR A 466 24.29 -0.88 36.76
CA THR A 466 23.80 -1.27 35.43
C THR A 466 23.20 -2.67 35.44
N ASN A 467 23.79 -3.60 36.19
CA ASN A 467 23.24 -4.94 36.34
C ASN A 467 21.92 -4.93 37.14
N TYR A 468 21.82 -4.11 38.19
CA TYR A 468 20.56 -3.89 38.89
C TYR A 468 19.47 -3.33 37.95
N LEU A 469 19.80 -2.31 37.15
CA LEU A 469 18.87 -1.70 36.21
C LEU A 469 18.30 -2.69 35.20
N LYS A 470 19.01 -3.76 34.82
CA LYS A 470 18.48 -4.82 33.93
C LYS A 470 17.37 -5.67 34.58
N THR A 471 17.22 -5.59 35.89
CA THR A 471 16.34 -6.44 36.70
C THR A 471 15.24 -5.67 37.40
N ASP A 472 15.42 -4.36 37.56
CA ASP A 472 14.46 -3.51 38.27
C ASP A 472 13.12 -3.48 37.52
N PRO A 473 12.01 -3.90 38.16
CA PRO A 473 10.70 -4.03 37.49
C PRO A 473 10.05 -2.69 37.16
N TYR A 474 10.45 -1.60 37.81
CA TYR A 474 9.92 -0.26 37.57
C TYR A 474 10.66 0.41 36.40
N TYR A 475 11.99 0.33 36.38
CA TYR A 475 12.83 0.83 35.29
C TYR A 475 12.57 0.08 33.98
N ASN A 476 12.38 -1.24 34.05
CA ASN A 476 11.99 -2.07 32.90
C ASN A 476 10.48 -2.28 32.81
N SER A 477 9.68 -1.36 33.36
CA SER A 477 8.23 -1.43 33.25
C SER A 477 7.78 -1.51 31.79
N ALA A 478 6.67 -2.21 31.57
CA ALA A 478 6.11 -2.40 30.25
C ALA A 478 5.47 -1.10 29.74
N LEU A 479 5.99 -0.62 28.62
CA LEU A 479 5.41 0.47 27.84
C LEU A 479 4.40 -0.14 26.89
N VAL A 480 3.13 -0.17 27.28
CA VAL A 480 2.08 -0.80 26.47
C VAL A 480 1.11 0.22 25.86
N LYS A 481 0.56 -0.10 24.69
CA LYS A 481 -0.64 0.54 24.13
C LYS A 481 -1.72 -0.50 23.93
N TYR A 482 -2.98 -0.09 23.93
CA TYR A 482 -4.05 -0.98 23.49
C TYR A 482 -3.83 -1.47 22.06
N ALA A 483 -4.26 -2.70 21.78
CA ALA A 483 -3.98 -3.41 20.54
C ALA A 483 -5.24 -3.71 19.71
N TYR A 484 -6.34 -2.97 19.91
CA TYR A 484 -7.54 -3.05 19.07
C TYR A 484 -7.35 -2.34 17.74
N SER A 485 -6.52 -1.29 17.74
CA SER A 485 -6.18 -0.48 16.57
C SER A 485 -4.67 -0.25 16.46
N MET A 486 -4.15 -0.26 15.24
CA MET A 486 -2.76 0.12 14.95
C MET A 486 -2.60 0.67 13.52
N THR A 487 -1.42 1.21 13.22
CA THR A 487 -1.08 1.65 11.87
C THR A 487 -0.66 0.48 10.99
N CYS A 488 -0.85 0.60 9.67
CA CYS A 488 -0.40 -0.43 8.72
C CYS A 488 1.11 -0.72 8.82
N HIS A 489 1.93 0.30 9.14
CA HIS A 489 3.38 0.13 9.36
C HIS A 489 3.68 -0.85 10.52
N LYS A 490 2.88 -0.79 11.60
CA LYS A 490 2.99 -1.71 12.74
C LYS A 490 2.35 -3.05 12.44
N ALA A 491 1.31 -3.08 11.61
CA ALA A 491 0.61 -4.30 11.23
C ALA A 491 1.39 -5.15 10.22
N ASN A 492 2.28 -4.54 9.42
CA ASN A 492 2.99 -5.21 8.33
C ASN A 492 3.72 -6.49 8.76
N GLY A 493 3.57 -7.55 7.97
CA GLY A 493 3.98 -8.91 8.28
C GLY A 493 2.91 -9.73 8.99
N SER A 494 1.93 -9.12 9.68
CA SER A 494 0.87 -9.82 10.41
C SER A 494 -0.43 -10.03 9.67
N LYS A 495 -1.14 -11.06 10.14
CA LYS A 495 -2.33 -11.59 9.48
C LYS A 495 -3.43 -11.85 10.51
N TRP A 496 -4.61 -11.28 10.28
CA TRP A 496 -5.78 -11.40 11.14
C TRP A 496 -6.95 -12.03 10.37
N LYS A 497 -7.85 -12.71 11.09
CA LYS A 497 -9.07 -13.27 10.47
C LYS A 497 -9.97 -12.15 9.96
N TYR A 498 -10.12 -11.10 10.76
CA TYR A 498 -10.98 -9.96 10.49
C TYR A 498 -10.18 -8.65 10.51
N VAL A 499 -10.24 -7.87 9.43
CA VAL A 499 -9.54 -6.57 9.35
C VAL A 499 -10.55 -5.47 9.07
N PHE A 500 -10.59 -4.46 9.93
CA PHE A 500 -11.35 -3.24 9.74
C PHE A 500 -10.40 -2.16 9.24
N ILE A 501 -10.70 -1.51 8.12
CA ILE A 501 -9.85 -0.48 7.52
C ILE A 501 -10.64 0.82 7.54
N ASN A 502 -10.16 1.81 8.30
CA ASN A 502 -10.71 3.15 8.22
C ASN A 502 -10.17 3.84 6.97
N CYS A 503 -10.99 3.92 5.92
CA CYS A 503 -10.61 4.52 4.64
C CYS A 503 -10.74 6.05 4.63
N GLU A 504 -11.22 6.65 5.73
CA GLU A 504 -11.30 8.08 5.88
C GLU A 504 -9.94 8.66 6.29
N THR A 505 -9.47 9.62 5.50
CA THR A 505 -8.18 10.26 5.68
C THR A 505 -8.27 11.72 5.27
N GLU A 506 -7.55 12.58 5.99
CA GLU A 506 -7.37 13.99 5.63
C GLU A 506 -6.42 14.17 4.43
N LYS A 507 -5.66 13.11 4.10
CA LYS A 507 -4.74 13.12 2.96
C LYS A 507 -5.46 12.76 1.65
N ALA A 508 -4.84 13.18 0.55
CA ALA A 508 -5.18 12.73 -0.79
C ALA A 508 -5.17 11.19 -0.90
N ARG A 509 -6.15 10.62 -1.62
CA ARG A 509 -6.30 9.17 -1.84
C ARG A 509 -5.84 8.71 -3.23
N ASP A 510 -5.56 9.66 -4.08
CA ASP A 510 -5.20 9.55 -5.49
C ASP A 510 -3.68 9.59 -5.73
N ASN A 511 -2.91 8.95 -4.85
CA ASN A 511 -1.45 8.91 -4.93
C ASN A 511 -0.91 7.53 -4.53
N GLU A 512 0.38 7.33 -4.83
CA GLU A 512 1.08 6.09 -4.56
C GLU A 512 1.10 5.71 -3.07
N GLU A 513 1.26 6.68 -2.15
CA GLU A 513 1.29 6.45 -0.70
C GLU A 513 -0.02 5.78 -0.24
N TYR A 514 -1.17 6.31 -0.67
CA TYR A 514 -2.47 5.75 -0.31
C TYR A 514 -2.69 4.35 -0.90
N PHE A 515 -2.34 4.14 -2.17
CA PHE A 515 -2.51 2.83 -2.81
C PHE A 515 -1.64 1.76 -2.14
N ARG A 516 -0.38 2.06 -1.81
CA ARG A 516 0.50 1.16 -1.04
C ARG A 516 -0.02 0.89 0.37
N TRP A 517 -0.56 1.92 1.02
CA TRP A 517 -1.18 1.79 2.35
C TRP A 517 -2.39 0.84 2.30
N LEU A 518 -3.29 1.02 1.33
CA LEU A 518 -4.48 0.18 1.16
C LEU A 518 -4.10 -1.25 0.74
N TYR A 519 -3.14 -1.41 -0.18
CA TYR A 519 -2.55 -2.71 -0.54
C TYR A 519 -2.05 -3.44 0.71
N THR A 520 -1.27 -2.75 1.55
CA THR A 520 -0.72 -3.32 2.79
C THR A 520 -1.83 -3.66 3.78
N ALA A 521 -2.83 -2.79 3.93
CA ALA A 521 -3.97 -3.00 4.83
C ALA A 521 -4.78 -4.24 4.45
N LEU A 522 -5.15 -4.36 3.17
CA LEU A 522 -5.84 -5.54 2.64
C LEU A 522 -5.00 -6.82 2.80
N SER A 523 -3.68 -6.71 2.61
CA SER A 523 -2.78 -7.85 2.79
C SER A 523 -2.76 -8.40 4.22
N CYS A 524 -3.23 -7.65 5.22
CA CYS A 524 -3.30 -8.13 6.60
C CYS A 524 -4.46 -9.10 6.83
N ALA A 525 -5.42 -9.21 5.91
CA ALA A 525 -6.61 -10.05 6.11
C ALA A 525 -6.40 -11.51 5.67
N LYS A 526 -6.91 -12.45 6.46
CA LYS A 526 -7.00 -13.87 6.12
C LYS A 526 -8.38 -14.29 5.60
N SER A 527 -9.46 -13.66 6.08
CA SER A 527 -10.83 -14.09 5.79
C SER A 527 -11.77 -12.95 5.40
N ARG A 528 -11.90 -11.90 6.23
CA ARG A 528 -12.79 -10.77 5.92
C ARG A 528 -12.14 -9.41 6.12
N VAL A 529 -12.49 -8.49 5.24
CA VAL A 529 -12.16 -7.07 5.29
C VAL A 529 -13.45 -6.26 5.39
N TYR A 530 -13.46 -5.30 6.30
CA TYR A 530 -14.49 -4.27 6.42
C TYR A 530 -13.88 -2.92 6.08
N LEU A 531 -14.29 -2.34 4.96
CA LEU A 531 -13.87 -1.02 4.47
C LEU A 531 -14.84 0.03 5.03
N ILE A 532 -14.39 0.76 6.06
CA ILE A 532 -15.20 1.77 6.75
C ILE A 532 -15.07 3.09 6.00
N SER A 533 -16.20 3.72 5.67
CA SER A 533 -16.24 5.01 4.94
C SER A 533 -15.48 4.98 3.61
N TYR A 534 -15.41 3.83 2.93
CA TYR A 534 -14.73 3.73 1.65
C TYR A 534 -15.59 4.30 0.51
N SER A 535 -14.95 5.06 -0.36
CA SER A 535 -15.52 5.49 -1.63
C SER A 535 -14.54 5.17 -2.76
N ASP A 536 -15.09 4.78 -3.90
CA ASP A 536 -14.30 4.49 -5.09
C ASP A 536 -13.56 5.75 -5.57
N ILE A 537 -12.41 5.54 -6.20
CA ILE A 537 -11.65 6.59 -6.86
C ILE A 537 -11.97 6.48 -8.35
N SER A 538 -12.44 7.57 -8.94
CA SER A 538 -12.71 7.63 -10.38
C SER A 538 -12.03 8.85 -11.01
N PRO A 539 -11.79 8.83 -12.33
CA PRO A 539 -11.25 9.99 -13.04
C PRO A 539 -12.12 11.26 -12.90
N TYR A 540 -13.37 11.11 -12.45
CA TYR A 540 -14.37 12.16 -12.33
C TYR A 540 -14.50 12.72 -10.91
N ILE A 541 -13.75 12.21 -9.92
CA ILE A 541 -13.90 12.65 -8.52
C ILE A 541 -13.59 14.14 -8.31
N LYS A 542 -12.79 14.74 -9.21
CA LYS A 542 -12.44 16.17 -9.23
C LYS A 542 -13.33 17.01 -10.18
N LEU A 543 -14.38 16.42 -10.76
CA LEU A 543 -15.17 17.03 -11.82
C LEU A 543 -16.09 18.14 -11.31
N GLU A 544 -15.85 19.36 -11.81
CA GLU A 544 -16.73 20.51 -11.65
C GLU A 544 -17.49 20.85 -12.94
N TRP A 545 -18.83 20.81 -12.92
CA TRP A 545 -19.62 21.45 -13.96
C TRP A 545 -19.65 22.96 -13.71
N LYS A 546 -19.12 23.77 -14.64
CA LYS A 546 -19.12 25.23 -14.54
C LYS A 546 -20.09 25.84 -15.52
N ASP A 547 -21.11 26.50 -15.02
CA ASP A 547 -22.06 27.22 -15.87
C ASP A 547 -21.45 28.52 -16.38
N ARG A 548 -21.65 28.80 -17.66
CA ARG A 548 -21.30 30.09 -18.26
C ARG A 548 -22.59 30.76 -18.75
N LEU A 549 -23.15 31.64 -17.92
CA LEU A 549 -24.46 32.27 -18.16
C LEU A 549 -24.53 33.09 -19.47
N GLU A 550 -23.39 33.52 -20.02
CA GLU A 550 -23.28 34.26 -21.29
C GLU A 550 -23.37 33.37 -22.54
N SER A 551 -23.39 32.03 -22.40
CA SER A 551 -23.36 31.11 -23.54
C SER A 551 -24.73 30.79 -24.17
N TYR A 552 -25.81 31.35 -23.61
CA TYR A 552 -27.12 31.42 -24.28
C TYR A 552 -27.15 32.64 -25.19
N ASP A 553 -26.36 32.60 -26.27
CA ASP A 553 -26.27 33.72 -27.18
C ASP A 553 -27.33 33.62 -28.29
N GLN A 554 -27.94 34.76 -28.58
CA GLN A 554 -29.10 34.99 -29.45
C GLN A 554 -28.82 34.66 -30.92
N PHE A 555 -28.54 33.40 -31.25
CA PHE A 555 -28.47 32.94 -32.63
C PHE A 555 -29.88 32.66 -33.16
N GLU A 556 -30.52 33.73 -33.64
CA GLU A 556 -31.54 33.61 -34.67
C GLU A 556 -31.00 32.72 -35.80
N LYS A 557 -31.64 31.55 -36.01
CA LYS A 557 -31.60 30.77 -37.25
C LYS A 557 -30.21 30.42 -37.82
N ALA A 558 -29.20 30.18 -37.00
CA ALA A 558 -28.04 29.41 -37.46
C ALA A 558 -28.42 27.92 -37.47
N ARG A 559 -28.93 27.45 -38.62
CA ARG A 559 -28.94 26.02 -38.96
C ARG A 559 -27.54 25.48 -38.67
N ILE A 560 -27.46 24.30 -38.06
CA ILE A 560 -26.20 23.57 -37.83
C ILE A 560 -25.44 23.55 -39.17
N ASN A 561 -24.42 24.38 -39.29
CA ASN A 561 -23.63 24.49 -40.51
C ASN A 561 -22.64 23.32 -40.44
N ILE A 562 -23.06 22.15 -40.89
CA ILE A 562 -22.24 20.94 -41.13
C ILE A 562 -20.97 21.23 -41.94
N PHE A 563 -20.95 22.38 -42.58
CA PHE A 563 -19.88 22.94 -43.37
C PHE A 563 -18.78 23.64 -42.54
N ASN A 564 -18.88 23.66 -41.20
CA ASN A 564 -17.89 24.29 -40.32
C ASN A 564 -16.88 23.34 -39.65
N VAL A 565 -16.94 22.03 -39.90
CA VAL A 565 -15.98 21.04 -39.39
C VAL A 565 -14.63 21.25 -40.07
N LYS A 566 -13.54 21.28 -39.29
CA LYS A 566 -12.18 21.22 -39.81
C LYS A 566 -11.97 19.79 -40.33
N LEU A 567 -11.88 19.64 -41.64
CA LEU A 567 -11.87 18.34 -42.32
C LEU A 567 -10.45 17.77 -42.39
N ASP A 568 -9.91 17.31 -41.26
CA ASP A 568 -8.68 16.50 -41.22
C ASP A 568 -9.03 15.01 -41.40
N ILE A 569 -9.75 14.67 -42.46
CA ILE A 569 -10.18 13.30 -42.78
C ILE A 569 -9.40 12.84 -44.01
N SER A 570 -8.70 11.70 -43.93
CA SER A 570 -8.05 11.09 -45.08
C SER A 570 -9.05 10.27 -45.91
N ILE A 571 -8.99 10.43 -47.24
CA ILE A 571 -9.85 9.67 -48.16
C ILE A 571 -9.33 8.22 -48.21
N PRO A 572 -10.18 7.19 -47.98
CA PRO A 572 -9.75 5.79 -48.06
C PRO A 572 -9.14 5.46 -49.43
N GLN A 573 -8.04 4.69 -49.44
CA GLN A 573 -7.30 4.36 -50.68
C GLN A 573 -8.17 3.74 -51.77
N GLN A 574 -9.21 3.01 -51.39
CA GLN A 574 -10.15 2.34 -52.29
C GLN A 574 -10.99 3.32 -53.13
N VAL A 575 -11.14 4.58 -52.67
CA VAL A 575 -11.97 5.60 -53.31
C VAL A 575 -11.12 6.65 -54.06
N LEU A 576 -9.80 6.67 -53.86
CA LEU A 576 -8.89 7.63 -54.51
C LEU A 576 -8.99 7.62 -56.04
N ALA A 577 -9.09 6.42 -56.63
CA ALA A 577 -9.23 6.26 -58.08
C ALA A 577 -10.52 6.87 -58.64
N ASP A 578 -11.59 6.96 -57.84
CA ASP A 578 -12.85 7.60 -58.24
C ASP A 578 -12.81 9.11 -58.02
N VAL A 579 -12.12 9.57 -56.97
CA VAL A 579 -11.86 11.00 -56.73
C VAL A 579 -11.00 11.61 -57.83
N GLU A 580 -9.96 10.91 -58.30
CA GLU A 580 -9.11 11.38 -59.40
C GLU A 580 -9.90 11.61 -60.70
N LYS A 581 -10.91 10.78 -60.98
CA LYS A 581 -11.78 10.93 -62.16
C LYS A 581 -12.66 12.19 -62.09
N LEU A 582 -12.96 12.68 -60.89
CA LEU A 582 -13.81 13.85 -60.68
C LEU A 582 -13.09 15.17 -60.96
N LYS A 583 -11.75 15.20 -61.06
CA LYS A 583 -10.95 16.37 -61.47
C LYS A 583 -11.14 17.62 -60.60
N PHE A 584 -11.22 17.44 -59.28
CA PHE A 584 -11.20 18.57 -58.34
C PHE A 584 -9.95 19.45 -58.52
N PRO A 585 -10.05 20.77 -58.27
CA PRO A 585 -8.88 21.65 -58.29
C PRO A 585 -7.82 21.18 -57.28
N VAL A 586 -6.60 20.91 -57.77
CA VAL A 586 -5.48 20.37 -56.96
C VAL A 586 -5.18 21.23 -55.72
N GLN A 587 -5.45 22.53 -55.81
CA GLN A 587 -5.25 23.51 -54.74
C GLN A 587 -6.24 23.43 -53.57
N PHE A 588 -7.30 22.60 -53.65
CA PHE A 588 -8.31 22.50 -52.57
C PHE A 588 -8.63 21.03 -52.19
N PRO A 589 -7.75 20.35 -51.42
CA PRO A 589 -8.01 19.00 -50.92
C PRO A 589 -9.32 18.86 -50.13
N ALA A 590 -9.73 19.93 -49.44
CA ALA A 590 -10.98 19.99 -48.69
C ALA A 590 -12.24 19.70 -49.55
N LEU A 591 -12.21 20.00 -50.85
CA LEU A 591 -13.35 19.74 -51.76
C LEU A 591 -13.51 18.26 -52.08
N GLN A 592 -12.40 17.50 -52.11
CA GLN A 592 -12.43 16.05 -52.31
C GLN A 592 -13.02 15.35 -51.10
N ILE A 593 -12.63 15.79 -49.89
CA ILE A 593 -13.18 15.30 -48.63
C ILE A 593 -14.66 15.65 -48.55
N PHE A 594 -15.03 16.88 -48.92
CA PHE A 594 -16.43 17.31 -48.95
C PHE A 594 -17.31 16.42 -49.84
N TRP A 595 -16.83 16.05 -51.03
CA TRP A 595 -17.54 15.11 -51.90
C TRP A 595 -17.69 13.73 -51.27
N TYR A 596 -16.62 13.19 -50.68
CA TYR A 596 -16.64 11.87 -50.05
C TYR A 596 -17.71 11.83 -48.95
N LEU A 597 -17.72 12.84 -48.08
CA LEU A 597 -18.66 12.97 -46.99
C LEU A 597 -20.12 13.07 -47.45
N ILE A 598 -20.40 13.88 -48.47
CA ILE A 598 -21.74 13.97 -49.07
C ILE A 598 -22.16 12.63 -49.66
N SER A 599 -21.26 12.00 -50.41
CA SER A 599 -21.55 10.74 -51.11
C SER A 599 -21.87 9.62 -50.11
N SER A 600 -21.00 9.41 -49.12
CA SER A 600 -21.20 8.40 -48.06
C SER A 600 -22.50 8.61 -47.28
N LYS A 601 -22.92 9.86 -47.09
CA LYS A 601 -24.13 10.20 -46.35
C LYS A 601 -25.42 10.00 -47.15
N LEU A 602 -25.34 10.13 -48.48
CA LEU A 602 -26.49 10.00 -49.37
C LEU A 602 -26.69 8.57 -49.90
N THR A 603 -25.62 7.75 -49.95
CA THR A 603 -25.68 6.35 -50.39
C THR A 603 -26.78 5.51 -49.70
N PRO A 604 -26.99 5.57 -48.37
CA PRO A 604 -28.05 4.80 -47.70
C PRO A 604 -29.46 5.17 -48.16
N TYR A 605 -29.63 6.39 -48.67
CA TYR A 605 -30.90 6.89 -49.19
C TYR A 605 -31.07 6.63 -50.69
N LYS A 606 -30.13 5.88 -51.31
CA LYS A 606 -30.10 5.59 -52.75
C LYS A 606 -30.06 6.87 -53.60
N ILE A 607 -29.33 7.87 -53.12
CA ILE A 607 -29.11 9.13 -53.81
C ILE A 607 -27.62 9.23 -54.12
N ASP A 608 -27.26 9.38 -55.39
CA ASP A 608 -25.87 9.49 -55.82
C ASP A 608 -25.56 10.88 -56.40
N VAL A 609 -24.30 11.26 -56.32
CA VAL A 609 -23.74 12.37 -57.11
C VAL A 609 -23.55 11.90 -58.55
N LYS A 610 -24.33 12.44 -59.49
CA LYS A 610 -24.26 12.10 -60.92
C LYS A 610 -23.25 12.97 -61.67
N LYS A 611 -23.09 14.22 -61.25
CA LYS A 611 -22.18 15.18 -61.91
C LYS A 611 -21.73 16.27 -60.94
N ILE A 612 -20.51 16.73 -61.12
CA ILE A 612 -19.95 17.90 -60.43
C ILE A 612 -19.41 18.86 -61.49
N GLU A 613 -19.73 20.14 -61.36
CA GLU A 613 -19.21 21.21 -62.21
C GLU A 613 -18.44 22.21 -61.35
N HIS A 614 -17.12 22.27 -61.57
CA HIS A 614 -16.18 23.10 -60.83
C HIS A 614 -16.16 24.54 -61.38
N HIS A 615 -16.33 25.53 -60.50
CA HIS A 615 -16.19 26.95 -60.82
C HIS A 615 -15.41 27.68 -59.72
N SER A 616 -14.89 28.88 -60.00
CA SER A 616 -14.21 29.68 -58.99
C SER A 616 -15.12 29.97 -57.79
N TYR A 617 -14.71 29.50 -56.61
CA TYR A 617 -15.42 29.66 -55.32
C TYR A 617 -16.82 29.02 -55.26
N GLN A 618 -17.16 28.13 -56.17
CA GLN A 618 -18.42 27.39 -56.12
C GLN A 618 -18.36 26.05 -56.88
N GLU A 619 -19.08 25.06 -56.35
CA GLU A 619 -19.26 23.73 -56.93
C GLU A 619 -20.75 23.49 -57.21
N LEU A 620 -21.09 23.03 -58.41
CA LEU A 620 -22.48 22.65 -58.73
C LEU A 620 -22.59 21.12 -58.78
N TYR A 621 -23.25 20.56 -57.78
CA TYR A 621 -23.52 19.13 -57.67
C TYR A 621 -24.87 18.80 -58.30
N THR A 622 -24.92 17.76 -59.11
CA THR A 622 -26.16 17.15 -59.60
C THR A 622 -26.34 15.80 -58.92
N PHE A 623 -27.43 15.67 -58.17
CA PHE A 623 -27.83 14.45 -57.47
C PHE A 623 -28.96 13.76 -58.22
N GLY A 624 -29.03 12.44 -58.11
CA GLY A 624 -30.19 11.68 -58.57
C GLY A 624 -30.44 10.40 -57.78
N ASP A 625 -31.70 9.99 -57.71
CA ASP A 625 -32.14 8.74 -57.08
C ASP A 625 -32.53 7.65 -58.09
N GLU A 626 -32.87 6.45 -57.60
CA GLU A 626 -33.36 5.33 -58.43
C GLU A 626 -34.71 5.62 -59.10
N ALA A 627 -35.50 6.55 -58.58
CA ALA A 627 -36.81 6.93 -59.14
C ALA A 627 -36.68 7.95 -60.30
N GLY A 628 -35.46 8.35 -60.66
CA GLY A 628 -35.19 9.30 -61.74
C GLY A 628 -35.37 10.77 -61.36
N GLN A 629 -35.52 11.08 -60.06
CA GLN A 629 -35.52 12.46 -59.59
C GLN A 629 -34.12 13.06 -59.70
N ILE A 630 -34.03 14.33 -60.10
CA ILE A 630 -32.77 15.04 -60.23
C ILE A 630 -32.84 16.36 -59.46
N ALA A 631 -31.81 16.65 -58.68
CA ALA A 631 -31.63 17.92 -57.99
C ALA A 631 -30.26 18.50 -58.29
N LYS A 632 -30.17 19.81 -58.53
CA LYS A 632 -28.88 20.51 -58.56
C LYS A 632 -28.75 21.44 -57.36
N ILE A 633 -27.63 21.32 -56.68
CA ILE A 633 -27.30 22.11 -55.49
C ILE A 633 -25.93 22.74 -55.72
N ARG A 634 -25.89 24.05 -55.60
CA ARG A 634 -24.65 24.82 -55.68
C ARG A 634 -24.11 25.03 -54.27
N PHE A 635 -22.84 24.69 -54.05
CA PHE A 635 -22.12 24.95 -52.81
C PHE A 635 -21.04 26.00 -53.06
N TYR A 636 -20.98 27.04 -52.24
CA TYR A 636 -19.94 28.06 -52.31
C TYR A 636 -18.85 27.77 -51.29
N TYR A 637 -17.60 28.12 -51.59
CA TYR A 637 -16.47 27.91 -50.68
C TYR A 637 -15.54 29.14 -50.60
N ASN A 638 -14.73 29.24 -49.54
CA ASN A 638 -13.77 30.34 -49.32
C ASN A 638 -12.37 30.01 -49.92
N GLY A 639 -11.39 30.91 -49.73
CA GLY A 639 -10.01 30.72 -50.21
C GLY A 639 -9.26 29.52 -49.63
N GLU A 640 -9.81 28.83 -48.62
CA GLU A 640 -9.26 27.62 -48.00
C GLU A 640 -10.02 26.35 -48.42
N GLY A 641 -11.00 26.46 -49.34
CA GLY A 641 -11.83 25.34 -49.77
C GLY A 641 -12.97 24.97 -48.81
N LYS A 642 -13.22 25.78 -47.78
CA LYS A 642 -14.29 25.57 -46.80
C LYS A 642 -15.64 26.02 -47.34
N ILE A 643 -16.64 25.15 -47.28
CA ILE A 643 -17.99 25.43 -47.80
C ILE A 643 -18.68 26.47 -46.89
N THR A 644 -19.18 27.56 -47.48
CA THR A 644 -19.71 28.72 -46.76
C THR A 644 -21.23 28.85 -46.85
N ARG A 645 -21.84 28.41 -47.97
CA ARG A 645 -23.29 28.44 -48.20
C ARG A 645 -23.70 27.49 -49.32
N HIS A 646 -25.00 27.19 -49.43
CA HIS A 646 -25.56 26.43 -50.53
C HIS A 646 -26.78 27.13 -51.17
N LEU A 647 -27.09 26.79 -52.43
CA LEU A 647 -28.24 27.29 -53.16
C LEU A 647 -28.89 26.15 -53.96
N LEU A 648 -30.21 26.00 -53.83
CA LEU A 648 -31.00 25.01 -54.57
C LEU A 648 -31.40 25.56 -55.95
N TYR A 649 -31.17 24.80 -57.02
CA TYR A 649 -31.45 25.28 -58.39
C TYR A 649 -31.89 24.14 -59.33
N PRO A 650 -33.19 23.92 -59.60
CA PRO A 650 -34.36 24.57 -58.99
C PRO A 650 -34.63 24.05 -57.57
N LYS A 651 -35.37 24.85 -56.80
CA LYS A 651 -35.85 24.46 -55.47
C LYS A 651 -37.09 23.57 -55.61
N ASN A 652 -36.99 22.32 -55.16
CA ASN A 652 -38.05 21.32 -55.16
C ASN A 652 -37.93 20.37 -53.95
N ASP A 653 -38.95 19.57 -53.68
CA ASP A 653 -39.01 18.67 -52.52
C ASP A 653 -37.80 17.73 -52.43
N PHE A 654 -37.30 17.26 -53.58
CA PHE A 654 -36.13 16.38 -53.64
C PHE A 654 -34.83 17.09 -53.24
N SER A 655 -34.61 18.30 -53.74
CA SER A 655 -33.46 19.14 -53.37
C SER A 655 -33.50 19.58 -51.90
N GLU A 656 -34.69 19.85 -51.36
CA GLU A 656 -34.88 20.13 -49.93
C GLU A 656 -34.63 18.89 -49.07
N ARG A 657 -35.08 17.71 -49.51
CA ARG A 657 -34.82 16.44 -48.83
C ARG A 657 -33.33 16.13 -48.77
N ILE A 658 -32.59 16.34 -49.86
CA ILE A 658 -31.14 16.16 -49.87
C ILE A 658 -30.47 17.08 -48.86
N ILE A 659 -30.84 18.36 -48.81
CA ILE A 659 -30.31 19.28 -47.80
C ILE A 659 -30.67 18.82 -46.39
N LYS A 660 -31.91 18.40 -46.12
CA LYS A 660 -32.31 17.86 -44.82
C LYS A 660 -31.49 16.62 -44.42
N ILE A 661 -31.22 15.71 -45.35
CA ILE A 661 -30.39 14.52 -45.10
C ILE A 661 -28.96 14.95 -44.80
N LEU A 662 -28.38 15.83 -45.62
CA LEU A 662 -27.05 16.37 -45.39
C LEU A 662 -26.98 17.14 -44.08
N GLU A 663 -28.10 17.76 -43.65
CA GLU A 663 -28.30 18.44 -42.37
C GLU A 663 -28.47 17.49 -41.16
N SER A 664 -28.81 16.21 -41.38
CA SER A 664 -29.10 15.23 -40.32
C SER A 664 -27.95 14.23 -40.09
N GLY A 665 -27.46 14.03 -38.86
CA GLY A 665 -26.59 12.90 -38.48
C GLY A 665 -25.10 12.94 -38.91
N ASN A 666 -24.26 12.17 -38.21
CA ASN A 666 -22.81 12.32 -38.02
C ASN A 666 -21.87 12.20 -39.23
N PHE A 667 -20.71 12.87 -39.14
CA PHE A 667 -19.45 12.47 -39.80
C PHE A 667 -18.65 11.55 -38.86
N ALA A 668 -17.78 10.70 -39.42
CA ALA A 668 -16.97 9.77 -38.64
C ALA A 668 -16.18 10.49 -37.54
N ILE A 669 -16.35 10.06 -36.30
CA ILE A 669 -15.62 10.57 -35.14
C ILE A 669 -14.18 10.05 -35.26
N ASP A 670 -13.20 10.93 -35.09
CA ASP A 670 -11.80 10.52 -35.00
C ASP A 670 -11.64 9.57 -33.81
N THR A 671 -11.26 8.32 -34.08
CA THR A 671 -11.05 7.30 -33.05
C THR A 671 -9.63 7.29 -32.50
N ASN A 672 -8.76 8.22 -32.94
CA ASN A 672 -7.36 8.26 -32.57
C ASN A 672 -7.10 9.17 -31.35
N PHE A 673 -7.42 8.67 -30.16
CA PHE A 673 -7.24 9.40 -28.92
C PHE A 673 -5.75 9.52 -28.53
N PRO A 674 -5.26 10.73 -28.15
CA PRO A 674 -3.85 10.92 -27.78
C PRO A 674 -3.41 10.15 -26.54
N GLN A 675 -4.35 9.86 -25.63
CA GLN A 675 -4.08 9.18 -24.36
C GLN A 675 -5.17 8.14 -24.09
N GLY A 676 -4.80 7.00 -23.50
CA GLY A 676 -5.71 5.88 -23.26
C GLY A 676 -6.92 6.25 -22.41
N PHE A 677 -6.75 7.10 -21.39
CA PHE A 677 -7.87 7.52 -20.54
C PHE A 677 -8.89 8.41 -21.28
N LEU A 678 -8.48 9.14 -22.32
CA LEU A 678 -9.40 9.95 -23.14
C LEU A 678 -10.31 9.06 -24.00
N LYS A 679 -9.80 7.91 -24.43
CA LYS A 679 -10.61 6.88 -25.10
C LYS A 679 -11.66 6.31 -24.16
N GLU A 680 -11.29 6.02 -22.91
CA GLU A 680 -12.24 5.53 -21.89
C GLU A 680 -13.24 6.62 -21.49
N LEU A 681 -12.82 7.89 -21.38
CA LEU A 681 -13.72 9.03 -21.20
C LEU A 681 -14.77 9.08 -22.31
N TYR A 682 -14.33 9.05 -23.57
CA TYR A 682 -15.24 9.04 -24.72
C TYR A 682 -16.21 7.87 -24.66
N ARG A 683 -15.70 6.66 -24.36
CA ARG A 683 -16.53 5.46 -24.25
C ARG A 683 -17.62 5.62 -23.19
N HIS A 684 -17.24 5.96 -21.96
CA HIS A 684 -18.19 6.15 -20.86
C HIS A 684 -19.19 7.25 -21.17
N PHE A 685 -18.72 8.39 -21.68
CA PHE A 685 -19.57 9.53 -21.99
C PHE A 685 -20.55 9.22 -23.13
N ASN A 686 -20.08 8.56 -24.18
CA ASN A 686 -20.91 8.15 -25.31
C ASN A 686 -21.94 7.07 -24.91
N GLU A 687 -21.57 6.09 -24.09
CA GLU A 687 -22.49 5.09 -23.54
C GLU A 687 -23.61 5.76 -22.71
N LEU A 688 -23.27 6.78 -21.92
CA LEU A 688 -24.22 7.58 -21.13
C LEU A 688 -25.21 8.36 -22.00
N LEU A 689 -24.70 9.05 -23.02
CA LEU A 689 -25.49 9.90 -23.90
C LEU A 689 -26.41 9.09 -24.83
N THR A 690 -25.90 7.97 -25.37
CA THR A 690 -26.63 7.15 -26.35
C THR A 690 -27.90 6.53 -25.73
N LYS A 691 -27.88 6.18 -24.44
CA LYS A 691 -29.06 5.68 -23.71
C LYS A 691 -30.22 6.67 -23.71
N GLU A 692 -29.93 7.96 -23.86
CA GLU A 692 -30.90 9.06 -23.82
C GLU A 692 -31.22 9.63 -25.21
N GLY A 693 -30.79 8.95 -26.28
CA GLY A 693 -30.97 9.38 -27.67
C GLY A 693 -30.08 10.57 -28.06
N ILE A 694 -29.02 10.84 -27.30
CA ILE A 694 -28.07 11.93 -27.57
C ILE A 694 -26.83 11.32 -28.23
N GLN A 695 -26.33 11.95 -29.30
CA GLN A 695 -25.20 11.46 -30.07
C GLN A 695 -24.01 12.39 -29.93
N VAL A 696 -22.81 11.83 -29.80
CA VAL A 696 -21.56 12.59 -30.02
C VAL A 696 -21.33 12.71 -31.52
N VAL A 697 -21.10 13.93 -32.01
CA VAL A 697 -20.89 14.24 -33.43
C VAL A 697 -19.40 14.37 -33.74
N SER A 698 -18.64 15.02 -32.87
CA SER A 698 -17.21 15.22 -33.03
C SER A 698 -16.52 15.40 -31.69
N VAL A 699 -15.24 15.05 -31.66
CA VAL A 699 -14.33 15.27 -30.54
C VAL A 699 -13.06 15.93 -31.10
N GLU A 700 -12.69 17.10 -30.57
CA GLU A 700 -11.42 17.76 -30.89
C GLU A 700 -10.46 17.65 -29.71
N HIS A 701 -9.24 17.20 -29.98
CA HIS A 701 -8.19 17.00 -28.97
C HIS A 701 -7.27 18.24 -28.89
N GLU A 702 -7.19 18.87 -27.71
CA GLU A 702 -6.27 19.97 -27.40
C GLU A 702 -5.46 19.65 -26.13
N SER A 703 -4.36 20.36 -25.88
CA SER A 703 -3.58 20.14 -24.66
C SER A 703 -4.41 20.44 -23.41
N PHE A 704 -4.64 19.42 -22.58
CA PHE A 704 -5.45 19.48 -21.34
C PHE A 704 -6.94 19.80 -21.55
N GLN A 705 -7.45 19.64 -22.77
CA GLN A 705 -8.83 19.96 -23.12
C GLN A 705 -9.33 19.09 -24.28
N GLU A 706 -10.55 18.58 -24.15
CA GLU A 706 -11.32 18.00 -25.25
C GLU A 706 -12.51 18.90 -25.59
N ARG A 707 -12.86 19.04 -26.87
CA ARG A 707 -14.13 19.65 -27.27
C ARG A 707 -15.08 18.64 -27.88
N TYR A 708 -16.21 18.45 -27.21
CA TYR A 708 -17.28 17.57 -27.66
C TYR A 708 -18.38 18.39 -28.29
N ILE A 709 -18.84 17.99 -29.47
CA ILE A 709 -20.10 18.45 -30.06
C ILE A 709 -21.08 17.30 -29.97
N ILE A 710 -22.22 17.52 -29.32
CA ILE A 710 -23.26 16.52 -29.13
C ILE A 710 -24.61 17.04 -29.61
N THR A 711 -25.47 16.15 -30.09
CA THR A 711 -26.77 16.50 -30.69
C THR A 711 -27.89 15.57 -30.26
N ARG A 712 -29.11 16.10 -30.31
CA ARG A 712 -30.36 15.34 -30.21
C ARG A 712 -31.35 15.95 -31.19
N ASP A 713 -31.67 15.23 -32.26
CA ASP A 713 -32.46 15.74 -33.38
C ASP A 713 -31.88 17.04 -33.98
N ILE A 714 -32.52 18.19 -33.73
CA ILE A 714 -32.10 19.53 -34.17
C ILE A 714 -31.38 20.32 -33.06
N GLU A 715 -31.36 19.78 -31.85
CA GLU A 715 -30.70 20.37 -30.69
C GLU A 715 -29.21 20.04 -30.71
N PHE A 716 -28.35 20.98 -30.33
CA PHE A 716 -26.91 20.77 -30.17
C PHE A 716 -26.36 21.43 -28.91
N LEU A 717 -25.28 20.86 -28.40
CA LEU A 717 -24.48 21.35 -27.27
C LEU A 717 -23.00 21.11 -27.57
N GLN A 718 -22.19 22.14 -27.40
CA GLN A 718 -20.73 22.08 -27.44
C GLN A 718 -20.18 22.18 -26.02
N LEU A 719 -19.38 21.20 -25.61
CA LEU A 719 -18.73 21.13 -24.30
C LEU A 719 -17.22 21.23 -24.47
N SER A 720 -16.57 21.93 -23.54
CA SER A 720 -15.14 21.80 -23.29
C SER A 720 -14.94 20.99 -22.02
N ILE A 721 -14.20 19.89 -22.12
CA ILE A 721 -13.88 18.98 -21.02
C ILE A 721 -12.39 19.13 -20.71
N TYR A 722 -12.07 19.70 -19.56
CA TYR A 722 -10.71 19.91 -19.09
C TYR A 722 -10.24 18.74 -18.23
N TYR A 723 -8.95 18.43 -18.32
CA TYR A 723 -8.32 17.38 -17.54
C TYR A 723 -6.89 17.79 -17.12
N ASN A 724 -6.36 17.16 -16.05
CA ASN A 724 -4.99 17.40 -15.59
C ASN A 724 -4.00 16.34 -16.12
N SER A 725 -2.71 16.51 -15.83
CA SER A 725 -1.65 15.57 -16.23
C SER A 725 -1.76 14.18 -15.60
N GLU A 726 -2.54 14.03 -14.54
CA GLU A 726 -2.80 12.77 -13.84
C GLU A 726 -4.05 12.04 -14.40
N GLY A 727 -4.68 12.60 -15.44
CA GLY A 727 -5.87 12.03 -16.09
C GLY A 727 -7.19 12.25 -15.35
N PHE A 728 -7.23 13.13 -14.35
CA PHE A 728 -8.49 13.56 -13.74
C PHE A 728 -9.22 14.55 -14.63
N ILE A 729 -10.52 14.32 -14.82
CA ILE A 729 -11.42 15.29 -15.43
C ILE A 729 -11.76 16.35 -14.38
N THR A 730 -11.36 17.58 -14.64
CA THR A 730 -11.44 18.68 -13.66
C THR A 730 -12.63 19.58 -13.89
N THR A 731 -12.98 19.87 -15.14
CA THR A 731 -14.06 20.79 -15.46
C THR A 731 -14.78 20.41 -16.74
N ILE A 732 -16.12 20.43 -16.71
CA ILE A 732 -16.93 20.45 -17.92
C ILE A 732 -17.59 21.82 -18.03
N LEU A 733 -17.37 22.46 -19.18
CA LEU A 733 -17.84 23.80 -19.50
C LEU A 733 -18.70 23.77 -20.77
N PRO A 734 -20.01 24.06 -20.70
CA PRO A 734 -20.80 24.34 -21.89
C PRO A 734 -20.31 25.63 -22.56
N VAL A 735 -19.94 25.52 -23.83
CA VAL A 735 -19.42 26.64 -24.61
C VAL A 735 -20.52 27.28 -25.46
N ARG A 736 -21.35 26.45 -26.11
CA ARG A 736 -22.43 26.87 -27.02
C ARG A 736 -23.55 25.85 -27.05
N PHE A 737 -24.80 26.28 -27.10
CA PHE A 737 -25.96 25.40 -27.31
C PHE A 737 -27.17 26.17 -27.83
N ASN A 738 -28.10 25.48 -28.50
CA ASN A 738 -29.37 26.06 -28.98
C ASN A 738 -30.60 25.55 -28.23
N SER A 739 -30.44 24.60 -27.29
CA SER A 739 -31.53 24.06 -26.47
C SER A 739 -31.12 24.00 -25.00
N HIS A 740 -31.85 24.74 -24.17
CA HIS A 740 -31.69 24.66 -22.73
C HIS A 740 -32.09 23.27 -22.19
N THR A 741 -33.06 22.61 -22.85
CA THR A 741 -33.51 21.26 -22.50
C THR A 741 -32.39 20.23 -22.67
N LEU A 742 -31.67 20.26 -23.81
CA LEU A 742 -30.53 19.38 -24.04
C LEU A 742 -29.41 19.66 -23.04
N TYR A 743 -29.09 20.94 -22.80
CA TYR A 743 -28.09 21.34 -21.81
C TYR A 743 -28.41 20.80 -20.41
N GLN A 744 -29.63 21.02 -19.90
CA GLN A 744 -30.02 20.53 -18.58
C GLN A 744 -30.01 19.00 -18.51
N LYS A 745 -30.44 18.33 -19.59
CA LYS A 745 -30.42 16.87 -19.66
C LYS A 745 -29.00 16.32 -19.56
N VAL A 746 -28.05 16.89 -20.31
CA VAL A 746 -26.65 16.46 -20.31
C VAL A 746 -25.98 16.78 -18.96
N LYS A 747 -26.25 17.96 -18.40
CA LYS A 747 -25.78 18.33 -17.05
C LYS A 747 -26.24 17.32 -16.01
N ASN A 748 -27.53 17.01 -15.99
CA ASN A 748 -28.09 16.03 -15.06
C ASN A 748 -27.48 14.64 -15.24
N LEU A 749 -27.26 14.18 -16.49
CA LEU A 749 -26.62 12.90 -16.77
C LEU A 749 -25.19 12.83 -16.22
N VAL A 750 -24.41 13.89 -16.43
CA VAL A 750 -23.04 14.01 -15.91
C VAL A 750 -23.03 14.03 -14.38
N GLU A 751 -23.85 14.88 -13.76
CA GLU A 751 -23.86 15.04 -12.31
C GLU A 751 -24.39 13.81 -11.58
N SER A 752 -25.29 13.04 -12.19
CA SER A 752 -25.86 11.83 -11.57
C SER A 752 -25.02 10.56 -11.78
N ASN A 753 -24.26 10.44 -12.87
CA ASN A 753 -23.58 9.19 -13.23
C ASN A 753 -22.05 9.26 -13.24
N LEU A 754 -21.45 10.44 -13.45
CA LEU A 754 -19.99 10.57 -13.49
C LEU A 754 -19.42 10.99 -12.14
N ARG A 755 -20.10 11.87 -11.38
CA ARG A 755 -19.62 12.36 -10.07
C ARG A 755 -19.69 11.32 -8.96
N PHE A 756 -20.71 10.46 -8.98
CA PHE A 756 -20.88 9.35 -8.06
C PHE A 756 -20.52 8.10 -8.85
N GLY A 757 -19.55 7.30 -8.41
CA GLY A 757 -18.98 6.15 -9.13
C GLY A 757 -19.94 4.98 -9.42
N ASN A 758 -21.20 5.25 -9.77
CA ASN A 758 -22.20 4.32 -10.26
C ASN A 758 -22.12 4.18 -11.79
N ALA A 759 -20.91 3.93 -12.32
CA ALA A 759 -20.69 3.55 -13.71
C ALA A 759 -20.39 2.05 -13.81
#